data_AF-A0AAD6VRJ4-F1
#
_entry.id   AF-A0AAD6VRJ4-F1
#
_cell.length_a   1.000
_cell.length_b   1.000
_cell.length_c   1.000
_cell.angle_alpha   90.00
_cell.angle_beta   90.00
_cell.angle_gamma   90.00
#
_symmetry.space_group_name_H-M   'P 1'
#
loop_
_entity.id
_entity.type
_entity.pdbx_description
1 polymer ?
#
loop_
_entity_poly.entity_id
_entity_poly.type
_entity_poly.pdbx_seq_one_letter_code
_entity_poly.pdbx_strand_id
1 'polypeptide(L)'
;MARIIGPVAVAPPIPHHHTHQVLDKSAANWLVWERSITSTLRLVGLDGYLSGTTPCPNPAIDPESAANWHTNDCAVVAFLASKVSPSEQAYISGYAGPGGARTVWDALVARHADAPAAQIRLILEAFRVRYGTGAGATPPEQTTARIDDLATRILALGPITKPTLVSAIMVHAVQGADLDCAQSAPQKPPRSRARWDPAEQAAIYAIAAERSALERDFSPAVSEFLQSPAHDEGQWTRLVEALFQALNRVDTIFIAPEWEEATTAKKYTVAQIQKLQGDLENAASSISEAEKNAVADIESEMANIWDDLAPAVAGFLQQERDEAERSHLIELLVQSLSRLDKTDMEPEWEGWKLRKRAMDEVTRLFNMLESLQPTAVPSLSRAEQDAIAVIESELLSIQNVLAPAVATFLRPSVVSNTEKERRDLRRLLFETIQRLDNITTQSGWEQARQRRRAAVHAVESLQAELDRLPSCTEEQDAIAKIAAEKSKIQNVYVPAVTAFMANATERERMRLTEVLFGALERLDAVELESKWDMARMARKEAVREVQRLQDDISPRAAVSAEEQRALDLVESERLKVQDLLPPTKPTRKERAHLSELLLQALERLDGIEMQPGWQTCRQSRRNAVAEVQVLQETLDEY
;
A
#
# COMPACT_ATOMS: atom_id res chain seq x y z
N MET A 1 48.27 20.08 -15.08
CA MET A 1 49.37 20.45 -14.16
C MET A 1 49.61 19.28 -13.21
N ALA A 2 50.71 18.53 -13.38
CA ALA A 2 51.10 17.49 -12.43
C ALA A 2 51.58 18.17 -11.14
N ARG A 3 50.87 17.98 -10.03
CA ARG A 3 51.38 18.40 -8.71
C ARG A 3 52.65 17.60 -8.45
N ILE A 4 53.78 18.30 -8.30
CA ILE A 4 55.02 17.71 -7.83
C ILE A 4 54.76 17.26 -6.39
N ILE A 5 54.58 15.96 -6.20
CA ILE A 5 54.43 15.33 -4.88
C ILE A 5 55.84 15.35 -4.26
N GLY A 6 56.01 16.02 -3.13
CA GLY A 6 57.28 16.02 -2.40
C GLY A 6 57.67 14.62 -1.94
N PRO A 7 58.96 14.38 -1.61
CA PRO A 7 59.45 13.06 -1.20
C PRO A 7 58.68 12.52 0.01
N VAL A 8 58.28 11.24 -0.05
CA VAL A 8 57.58 10.57 1.05
C VAL A 8 58.60 10.12 2.08
N ALA A 9 58.62 10.77 3.24
CA ALA A 9 59.47 10.37 4.36
C ALA A 9 58.83 9.24 5.19
N VAL A 10 59.67 8.46 5.88
CA VAL A 10 59.21 7.52 6.92
C VAL A 10 58.62 8.32 8.07
N ALA A 11 57.38 8.02 8.45
CA ALA A 11 56.69 8.72 9.51
C ALA A 11 57.27 8.38 10.90
N PRO A 12 57.14 9.29 11.89
CA PRO A 12 57.48 8.99 13.27
C PRO A 12 56.62 7.83 13.82
N PRO A 13 57.09 7.11 14.85
CA PRO A 13 56.34 6.01 15.44
C PRO A 13 54.98 6.48 15.97
N ILE A 14 53.94 5.69 15.71
CA ILE A 14 52.57 6.01 16.12
C ILE A 14 52.49 5.89 17.65
N PRO A 15 52.10 6.95 18.39
CA PRO A 15 52.12 6.94 19.84
C PRO A 15 51.13 5.90 20.41
N HIS A 16 51.62 5.00 21.27
CA HIS A 16 50.80 3.95 21.90
C HIS A 16 50.09 4.40 23.18
N HIS A 17 50.39 5.59 23.70
CA HIS A 17 50.04 6.02 25.07
C HIS A 17 48.58 6.44 25.28
N HIS A 18 47.73 6.40 24.25
CA HIS A 18 46.31 6.70 24.42
C HIS A 18 45.55 5.39 24.60
N THR A 19 44.75 5.32 25.68
CA THR A 19 43.81 4.23 25.94
C THR A 19 42.68 4.27 24.94
N HIS A 20 42.98 3.88 23.71
CA HIS A 20 41.97 3.66 22.67
C HIS A 20 41.06 2.53 23.13
N GLN A 21 39.74 2.74 23.04
CA GLN A 21 38.82 1.62 23.12
C GLN A 21 39.13 0.64 21.99
N VAL A 22 39.03 -0.65 22.26
CA VAL A 22 39.22 -1.70 21.25
C VAL A 22 37.95 -1.76 20.40
N LEU A 23 38.07 -1.75 19.06
CA LEU A 23 36.90 -1.88 18.18
C LEU A 23 36.30 -3.28 18.31
N ASP A 24 35.01 -3.32 18.61
CA ASP A 24 34.23 -4.55 18.64
C ASP A 24 32.83 -4.29 18.07
N LYS A 25 32.42 -5.15 17.14
CA LYS A 25 31.08 -5.09 16.54
C LYS A 25 30.01 -5.19 17.61
N SER A 26 30.22 -5.99 18.65
CA SER A 26 29.27 -6.17 19.74
C SER A 26 29.09 -4.90 20.59
N ALA A 27 30.15 -4.10 20.73
CA ALA A 27 30.19 -2.91 21.58
C ALA A 27 29.61 -1.65 20.91
N ALA A 28 29.29 -1.70 19.61
CA ALA A 28 28.75 -0.58 18.84
C ALA A 28 29.53 0.74 19.08
N ASN A 29 30.85 0.66 19.09
CA ASN A 29 31.75 1.78 19.41
C ASN A 29 32.44 2.40 18.19
N TRP A 30 31.99 2.05 16.97
CA TRP A 30 32.57 2.51 15.70
C TRP A 30 32.85 4.02 15.66
N LEU A 31 31.85 4.88 15.90
CA LEU A 31 32.00 6.34 15.76
C LEU A 31 33.01 6.95 16.74
N VAL A 32 33.12 6.38 17.95
CA VAL A 32 34.08 6.85 18.96
C VAL A 32 35.48 6.37 18.58
N TRP A 33 35.58 5.11 18.14
CA TRP A 33 36.82 4.50 17.70
C TRP A 33 37.39 5.20 16.46
N GLU A 34 36.57 5.41 15.42
CA GLU A 34 36.92 6.06 14.16
C GLU A 34 37.51 7.46 14.39
N ARG A 35 36.82 8.27 15.20
CA ARG A 35 37.29 9.62 15.56
C ARG A 35 38.64 9.56 16.27
N SER A 36 38.81 8.61 17.18
CA SER A 36 40.06 8.43 17.94
C SER A 36 41.23 8.03 17.04
N ILE A 37 41.03 7.03 16.17
CA ILE A 37 42.04 6.54 15.23
C ILE A 37 42.43 7.62 14.22
N THR A 38 41.43 8.29 13.62
CA THR A 38 41.67 9.36 12.64
C THR A 38 42.44 10.52 13.27
N SER A 39 42.10 10.90 14.51
CA SER A 39 42.81 11.97 15.22
C SER A 39 44.27 11.61 15.51
N THR A 40 44.54 10.37 15.93
CA THR A 40 45.91 9.90 16.19
C THR A 40 46.73 9.83 14.92
N LEU A 41 46.18 9.31 13.81
CA LEU A 41 46.88 9.26 12.53
C LEU A 41 47.10 10.65 11.95
N ARG A 42 46.16 11.58 12.12
CA ARG A 42 46.32 12.98 11.71
C ARG A 42 47.43 13.67 12.50
N LEU A 43 47.59 13.36 13.80
CA LEU A 43 48.67 13.91 14.62
C LEU A 43 50.06 13.55 14.07
N VAL A 44 50.20 12.36 13.47
CA VAL A 44 51.47 11.87 12.88
C VAL A 44 51.55 12.04 11.35
N GLY A 45 50.54 12.66 10.73
CA GLY A 45 50.49 12.90 9.28
C GLY A 45 50.25 11.66 8.41
N LEU A 46 49.60 10.61 8.96
CA LEU A 46 49.32 9.35 8.28
C LEU A 46 47.84 9.15 7.91
N ASP A 47 46.96 10.12 8.20
CA ASP A 47 45.52 10.01 7.89
C ASP A 47 45.24 9.91 6.38
N GLY A 48 46.13 10.44 5.54
CA GLY A 48 46.05 10.32 4.08
C GLY A 48 46.10 8.89 3.53
N TYR A 49 46.61 7.93 4.31
CA TYR A 49 46.60 6.50 3.93
C TYR A 49 45.23 5.85 4.15
N LEU A 50 44.43 6.35 5.10
CA LEU A 50 43.04 5.90 5.29
C LEU A 50 42.13 6.45 4.20
N SER A 51 42.31 7.69 3.78
CA SER A 51 41.50 8.35 2.74
C SER A 51 41.92 7.98 1.31
N GLY A 52 43.11 7.37 1.14
CA GLY A 52 43.72 7.14 -0.16
C GLY A 52 44.24 8.42 -0.84
N THR A 53 44.30 9.54 -0.12
CA THR A 53 44.79 10.81 -0.68
C THR A 53 46.31 10.85 -0.83
N THR A 54 47.03 9.91 -0.22
CA THR A 54 48.47 9.73 -0.37
C THR A 54 48.75 8.62 -1.39
N PRO A 55 48.90 8.92 -2.70
CA PRO A 55 49.16 7.91 -3.71
C PRO A 55 50.56 7.32 -3.57
N CYS A 56 50.71 6.04 -3.89
CA CYS A 56 52.01 5.37 -3.93
C CYS A 56 52.87 5.95 -5.08
N PRO A 57 54.11 6.41 -4.81
CA PRO A 57 55.05 6.83 -5.84
C PRO A 57 55.39 5.69 -6.80
N ASN A 58 55.68 6.00 -8.07
CA ASN A 58 56.06 4.97 -9.04
C ASN A 58 57.46 4.41 -8.68
N PRO A 59 57.59 3.11 -8.34
CA PRO A 59 58.86 2.53 -7.90
C PRO A 59 59.93 2.51 -8.99
N ALA A 60 59.55 2.61 -10.27
CA ALA A 60 60.51 2.71 -11.37
C ALA A 60 61.16 4.10 -11.48
N ILE A 61 60.54 5.14 -10.90
CA ILE A 61 60.99 6.53 -10.97
C ILE A 61 61.61 6.96 -9.64
N ASP A 62 60.98 6.59 -8.52
CA ASP A 62 61.40 6.94 -7.16
C ASP A 62 61.22 5.72 -6.22
N PRO A 63 62.19 4.78 -6.22
CA PRO A 63 62.09 3.54 -5.43
C PRO A 63 62.16 3.80 -3.92
N GLU A 64 62.82 4.88 -3.48
CA GLU A 64 62.98 5.19 -2.06
C GLU A 64 61.66 5.72 -1.47
N SER A 65 61.02 6.69 -2.12
CA SER A 65 59.70 7.16 -1.67
C SER A 65 58.64 6.06 -1.75
N ALA A 66 58.71 5.15 -2.75
CA ALA A 66 57.83 3.99 -2.82
C ALA A 66 58.03 3.02 -1.65
N ALA A 67 59.29 2.74 -1.26
CA ALA A 67 59.60 1.91 -0.09
C ALA A 67 59.14 2.55 1.23
N ASN A 68 59.32 3.87 1.37
CA ASN A 68 58.85 4.62 2.53
C ASN A 68 57.32 4.62 2.61
N TRP A 69 56.63 4.76 1.47
CA TRP A 69 55.18 4.66 1.39
C TRP A 69 54.67 3.29 1.86
N HIS A 70 55.28 2.19 1.39
CA HIS A 70 54.92 0.84 1.83
C HIS A 70 55.18 0.61 3.31
N THR A 71 56.27 1.16 3.85
CA THR A 71 56.59 1.08 5.27
C THR A 71 55.52 1.78 6.11
N ASN A 72 55.10 2.97 5.69
CA ASN A 72 54.04 3.74 6.35
C ASN A 72 52.68 3.03 6.24
N ASP A 73 52.32 2.49 5.08
CA ASP A 73 51.08 1.73 4.86
C ASP A 73 51.02 0.51 5.79
N CYS A 74 52.10 -0.28 5.85
CA CYS A 74 52.22 -1.41 6.78
C CYS A 74 52.13 -0.99 8.26
N ALA A 75 52.72 0.15 8.63
CA ALA A 75 52.64 0.68 9.99
C ALA A 75 51.20 1.05 10.36
N VAL A 76 50.44 1.66 9.43
CA VAL A 76 49.02 1.96 9.64
C VAL A 76 48.20 0.67 9.77
N VAL A 77 48.42 -0.33 8.91
CA VAL A 77 47.74 -1.64 9.02
C VAL A 77 48.02 -2.31 10.35
N ALA A 78 49.28 -2.36 10.79
CA ALA A 78 49.66 -2.93 12.07
C ALA A 78 49.04 -2.17 13.25
N PHE A 79 48.98 -0.83 13.15
CA PHE A 79 48.31 0.00 14.14
C PHE A 79 46.82 -0.30 14.21
N LEU A 80 46.10 -0.33 13.08
CA LEU A 80 44.68 -0.70 13.03
C LEU A 80 44.46 -2.08 13.64
N ALA A 81 45.26 -3.08 13.26
CA ALA A 81 45.17 -4.44 13.81
C ALA A 81 45.38 -4.49 15.32
N SER A 82 46.22 -3.62 15.88
CA SER A 82 46.42 -3.52 17.34
C SER A 82 45.26 -2.86 18.10
N LYS A 83 44.36 -2.17 17.39
CA LYS A 83 43.25 -1.40 17.96
C LYS A 83 41.87 -2.02 17.72
N VAL A 84 41.82 -3.23 17.18
CA VAL A 84 40.58 -4.00 16.98
C VAL A 84 40.59 -5.26 17.84
N SER A 85 39.43 -5.81 18.15
CA SER A 85 39.31 -7.07 18.91
C SER A 85 39.89 -8.25 18.12
N PRO A 86 40.22 -9.40 18.76
CA PRO A 86 40.72 -10.57 18.04
C PRO A 86 39.77 -11.07 16.93
N SER A 87 38.46 -10.93 17.13
CA SER A 87 37.45 -11.30 16.14
C SER A 87 37.49 -10.40 14.89
N GLU A 88 37.73 -9.10 15.10
CA GLU A 88 37.87 -8.12 14.04
C GLU A 88 39.25 -8.22 13.37
N GLN A 89 40.29 -8.57 14.13
CA GLN A 89 41.63 -8.84 13.61
C GLN A 89 41.63 -10.02 12.62
N ALA A 90 40.92 -11.11 12.97
CA ALA A 90 40.72 -12.23 12.06
C ALA A 90 40.00 -11.80 10.77
N TYR A 91 38.98 -10.93 10.88
CA TYR A 91 38.26 -10.39 9.73
C TYR A 91 39.14 -9.55 8.81
N ILE A 92 39.93 -8.61 9.34
CA ILE A 92 40.75 -7.72 8.51
C ILE A 92 42.01 -8.39 7.95
N SER A 93 42.43 -9.55 8.50
CA SER A 93 43.62 -10.26 8.06
C SER A 93 43.61 -10.61 6.55
N GLY A 94 42.42 -10.82 5.98
CA GLY A 94 42.24 -11.08 4.54
C GLY A 94 42.40 -9.85 3.63
N TYR A 95 42.52 -8.65 4.18
CA TYR A 95 42.54 -7.37 3.44
C TYR A 95 43.91 -6.67 3.47
N ALA A 96 44.89 -7.22 4.17
CA ALA A 96 46.23 -6.64 4.38
C ALA A 96 47.19 -6.79 3.17
N GLY A 97 46.69 -6.64 1.95
CA GLY A 97 47.48 -6.65 0.72
C GLY A 97 48.22 -5.33 0.43
N PRO A 98 48.82 -5.15 -0.77
CA PRO A 98 49.44 -3.89 -1.19
C PRO A 98 48.42 -2.74 -1.23
N GLY A 99 48.70 -1.63 -0.54
CA GLY A 99 47.70 -0.57 -0.29
C GLY A 99 46.72 -0.95 0.81
N GLY A 100 47.23 -1.69 1.78
CA GLY A 100 46.45 -2.44 2.77
C GLY A 100 45.73 -1.54 3.76
N ALA A 101 46.24 -0.34 4.05
CA ALA A 101 45.60 0.52 5.04
C ALA A 101 44.21 0.97 4.57
N ARG A 102 44.10 1.35 3.29
CA ARG A 102 42.82 1.79 2.72
C ARG A 102 41.82 0.64 2.61
N THR A 103 42.26 -0.52 2.12
CA THR A 103 41.38 -1.69 1.98
C THR A 103 40.91 -2.20 3.32
N VAL A 104 41.79 -2.25 4.33
CA VAL A 104 41.44 -2.60 5.71
C VAL A 104 40.46 -1.58 6.29
N TRP A 105 40.70 -0.29 6.07
CA TRP A 105 39.80 0.77 6.52
C TRP A 105 38.41 0.66 5.91
N ASP A 106 38.32 0.51 4.59
CA ASP A 106 37.05 0.35 3.87
C ASP A 106 36.30 -0.91 4.30
N ALA A 107 37.02 -2.01 4.57
CA ALA A 107 36.42 -3.24 5.10
C ALA A 107 35.85 -3.06 6.52
N LEU A 108 36.52 -2.28 7.36
CA LEU A 108 36.04 -1.91 8.69
C LEU A 108 34.83 -0.97 8.61
N VAL A 109 34.87 0.05 7.75
CA VAL A 109 33.74 0.94 7.48
C VAL A 109 32.54 0.11 7.03
N ALA A 110 32.68 -0.72 5.99
CA ALA A 110 31.56 -1.53 5.48
C ALA A 110 30.97 -2.46 6.54
N ARG A 111 31.81 -2.99 7.44
CA ARG A 111 31.38 -3.92 8.48
C ARG A 111 30.66 -3.26 9.66
N HIS A 112 31.02 -2.00 9.97
CA HIS A 112 30.60 -1.29 11.18
C HIS A 112 29.75 -0.04 10.94
N ALA A 113 29.69 0.45 9.69
CA ALA A 113 28.85 1.58 9.28
C ALA A 113 27.38 1.18 9.03
N ASP A 114 27.00 -0.06 9.33
CA ASP A 114 25.60 -0.50 9.35
C ASP A 114 24.86 0.16 10.53
N ALA A 115 24.44 1.41 10.30
CA ALA A 115 23.85 2.29 11.28
C ALA A 115 22.60 1.70 11.98
N PRO A 116 21.65 1.03 11.29
CA PRO A 116 20.45 0.50 11.92
C PRO A 116 20.73 -0.52 13.02
N ALA A 117 21.62 -1.48 12.79
CA ALA A 117 21.91 -2.54 13.77
C ALA A 117 22.65 -2.02 15.00
N ALA A 118 23.61 -1.10 14.80
CA ALA A 118 24.29 -0.43 15.89
C ALA A 118 23.34 0.48 16.70
N GLN A 119 22.45 1.19 16.00
CA GLN A 119 21.45 2.07 16.62
C GLN A 119 20.45 1.28 17.47
N ILE A 120 19.97 0.12 17.00
CA ILE A 120 19.12 -0.79 17.78
C ILE A 120 19.80 -1.23 19.09
N ARG A 121 21.07 -1.62 19.04
CA ARG A 121 21.81 -2.07 20.23
C ARG A 121 21.96 -0.98 21.28
N LEU A 122 22.27 0.24 20.85
CA LEU A 122 22.38 1.39 21.75
C LEU A 122 21.03 1.78 22.36
N ILE A 123 19.93 1.69 21.60
CA ILE A 123 18.58 1.90 22.12
C ILE A 123 18.26 0.85 23.21
N LEU A 124 18.57 -0.42 22.95
CA LEU A 124 18.38 -1.50 23.93
C LEU A 124 19.24 -1.32 25.18
N GLU A 125 20.47 -0.83 25.02
CA GLU A 125 21.34 -0.48 26.16
C GLU A 125 20.75 0.67 26.97
N ALA A 126 20.26 1.72 26.32
CA ALA A 126 19.58 2.84 26.97
C ALA A 126 18.36 2.37 27.76
N PHE A 127 17.57 1.44 27.20
CA PHE A 127 16.43 0.82 27.89
C PHE A 127 16.80 -0.06 29.07
N ARG A 128 18.07 -0.45 29.24
CA ARG A 128 18.54 -1.20 30.41
C ARG A 128 19.05 -0.31 31.54
N VAL A 129 19.34 0.96 31.26
CA VAL A 129 19.74 1.92 32.30
C VAL A 129 18.54 2.20 33.22
N ARG A 130 18.76 2.13 34.54
CA ARG A 130 17.74 2.34 35.58
C ARG A 130 18.34 3.24 36.66
N TYR A 131 17.53 4.16 37.18
CA TYR A 131 17.87 4.86 38.41
C TYR A 131 17.73 3.88 39.58
N GLY A 132 18.84 3.54 40.23
CA GLY A 132 18.79 2.68 41.41
C GLY A 132 18.44 3.49 42.67
N THR A 133 17.74 2.84 43.61
CA THR A 133 17.29 3.46 44.88
C THR A 133 18.01 2.92 46.12
N GLY A 134 18.98 2.00 45.95
CA GLY A 134 19.70 1.35 47.05
C GLY A 134 21.03 2.02 47.43
N ALA A 135 21.55 1.69 48.62
CA ALA A 135 22.80 2.24 49.18
C ALA A 135 24.09 1.93 48.38
N GLY A 136 23.99 1.18 47.28
CA GLY A 136 25.07 0.94 46.31
C GLY A 136 24.68 1.26 44.87
N ALA A 137 23.55 1.95 44.64
CA ALA A 137 23.14 2.36 43.31
C ALA A 137 24.05 3.46 42.76
N THR A 138 24.24 3.45 41.44
CA THR A 138 24.91 4.55 40.74
C THR A 138 24.19 5.87 41.05
N PRO A 139 24.91 6.95 41.40
CA PRO A 139 24.30 8.25 41.63
C PRO A 139 23.42 8.68 40.44
N PRO A 140 22.30 9.39 40.68
CA PRO A 140 21.43 9.86 39.61
C PRO A 140 22.15 10.70 38.55
N GLU A 141 23.15 11.49 38.97
CA GLU A 141 23.97 12.32 38.09
C GLU A 141 24.75 11.47 37.08
N GLN A 142 25.42 10.41 37.54
CA GLN A 142 26.18 9.50 36.67
C GLN A 142 25.24 8.69 35.76
N THR A 143 24.07 8.30 36.26
CA THR A 143 23.05 7.61 35.47
C THR A 143 22.52 8.50 34.35
N THR A 144 22.25 9.77 34.65
CA THR A 144 21.78 10.77 33.66
C THR A 144 22.86 11.05 32.62
N ALA A 145 24.12 11.22 33.04
CA ALA A 145 25.24 11.39 32.12
C ALA A 145 25.42 10.18 31.18
N ARG A 146 25.15 8.95 31.67
CA ARG A 146 25.18 7.75 30.83
C ARG A 146 24.03 7.70 29.82
N ILE A 147 22.82 8.12 30.21
CA ILE A 147 21.68 8.22 29.30
C ILE A 147 21.96 9.24 28.19
N ASP A 148 22.51 10.40 28.55
CA ASP A 148 22.86 11.46 27.59
C ASP A 148 23.97 11.03 26.61
N ASP A 149 25.01 10.34 27.10
CA ASP A 149 26.04 9.72 26.25
C ASP A 149 25.45 8.72 25.24
N LEU A 150 24.55 7.84 25.72
CA LEU A 150 23.88 6.87 24.85
C LEU A 150 22.97 7.56 23.83
N ALA A 151 22.19 8.57 24.22
CA ALA A 151 21.34 9.34 23.32
C ALA A 151 22.17 10.05 22.23
N THR A 152 23.28 10.69 22.62
CA THR A 152 24.21 11.33 21.69
C THR A 152 24.78 10.33 20.68
N ARG A 153 25.16 9.13 21.13
CA ARG A 153 25.66 8.06 20.25
C ARG A 153 24.59 7.50 19.32
N ILE A 154 23.35 7.37 19.79
CA ILE A 154 22.19 6.92 18.97
C ILE A 154 21.93 7.91 17.83
N LEU A 155 21.91 9.21 18.13
CA LEU A 155 21.63 10.26 17.14
C LEU A 155 22.79 10.48 16.17
N ALA A 156 24.04 10.24 16.61
CA ALA A 156 25.21 10.33 15.75
C ALA A 156 25.24 9.25 14.64
N LEU A 157 24.48 8.16 14.78
CA LEU A 157 24.32 7.13 13.74
C LEU A 157 23.27 7.52 12.67
N GLY A 158 22.58 8.65 12.84
CA GLY A 158 21.53 9.13 11.93
C GLY A 158 20.16 9.20 12.59
N PRO A 159 19.12 9.66 11.86
CA PRO A 159 17.77 9.74 12.39
C PRO A 159 17.23 8.36 12.75
N ILE A 160 16.52 8.25 13.87
CA ILE A 160 15.87 7.00 14.29
C ILE A 160 14.69 6.76 13.35
N THR A 161 14.84 5.78 12.45
CA THR A 161 13.76 5.39 11.53
C THR A 161 12.74 4.49 12.22
N LYS A 162 11.50 4.47 11.72
CA LYS A 162 10.43 3.59 12.22
C LYS A 162 10.86 2.11 12.28
N PRO A 163 11.49 1.52 11.24
CA PRO A 163 11.99 0.13 11.30
C PRO A 163 13.02 -0.11 12.41
N THR A 164 13.96 0.81 12.62
CA THR A 164 14.96 0.73 13.70
C THR A 164 14.28 0.71 15.06
N LEU A 165 13.35 1.64 15.30
CA LEU A 165 12.65 1.75 16.57
C LEU A 165 11.77 0.53 16.85
N VAL A 166 11.02 0.06 15.86
CA VAL A 166 10.18 -1.15 15.97
C VAL A 166 11.05 -2.38 16.29
N SER A 167 12.18 -2.55 15.60
CA SER A 167 13.11 -3.66 15.87
C SER A 167 13.67 -3.62 17.29
N ALA A 168 14.02 -2.43 17.79
CA ALA A 168 14.47 -2.26 19.17
C ALA A 168 13.35 -2.60 20.18
N ILE A 169 12.12 -2.16 19.94
CA ILE A 169 10.96 -2.47 20.79
C ILE A 169 10.69 -3.99 20.79
N MET A 170 10.70 -4.63 19.63
CA MET A 170 10.49 -6.08 19.51
C MET A 170 11.55 -6.87 20.28
N VAL A 171 12.83 -6.53 20.13
CA VAL A 171 13.92 -7.20 20.85
C VAL A 171 13.80 -6.96 22.36
N HIS A 172 13.40 -5.76 22.80
CA HIS A 172 13.14 -5.49 24.21
C HIS A 172 11.96 -6.30 24.75
N ALA A 173 10.85 -6.39 24.01
CA ALA A 173 9.66 -7.15 24.39
C ALA A 173 9.94 -8.64 24.52
N VAL A 174 10.76 -9.20 23.61
CA VAL A 174 11.22 -10.60 23.69
C VAL A 174 12.13 -10.84 24.90
N GLN A 175 12.99 -9.88 25.25
CA GLN A 175 13.88 -9.99 26.42
C GLN A 175 13.14 -9.77 27.76
N GLY A 176 12.05 -9.01 27.76
CA GLY A 176 11.22 -8.75 28.94
C GLY A 176 10.28 -9.90 29.31
N ALA A 177 10.04 -10.84 28.39
CA ALA A 177 9.10 -11.94 28.62
C ALA A 177 9.58 -12.99 29.63
N ASP A 178 10.86 -13.00 30.03
CA ASP A 178 11.45 -14.14 30.75
C ASP A 178 12.02 -13.85 32.16
N LEU A 179 11.94 -12.63 32.71
CA LEU A 179 12.62 -12.33 34.00
C LEU A 179 11.79 -11.66 35.11
N ASP A 180 10.67 -10.99 34.83
CA ASP A 180 9.94 -10.26 35.90
C ASP A 180 8.77 -11.05 36.54
N CYS A 181 8.25 -12.10 35.90
CA CYS A 181 7.21 -12.95 36.51
C CYS A 181 7.76 -13.97 37.53
N ALA A 182 9.07 -14.17 37.61
CA ALA A 182 9.67 -15.25 38.40
C ALA A 182 10.13 -14.85 39.82
N GLN A 183 10.17 -13.57 40.18
CA GLN A 183 10.87 -13.13 41.41
C GLN A 183 10.00 -12.51 42.52
N SER A 184 8.66 -12.44 42.40
CA SER A 184 7.85 -11.86 43.51
C SER A 184 6.49 -12.50 43.80
N ALA A 185 6.11 -13.61 43.16
CA ALA A 185 4.87 -14.31 43.50
C ALA A 185 5.14 -15.55 44.38
N PRO A 186 4.45 -15.72 45.53
CA PRO A 186 4.50 -16.97 46.27
C PRO A 186 3.97 -18.09 45.36
N GLN A 187 4.82 -19.07 45.05
CA GLN A 187 4.48 -20.20 44.21
C GLN A 187 3.25 -20.93 44.77
N LYS A 188 2.08 -20.69 44.16
CA LYS A 188 1.00 -21.66 44.19
C LYS A 188 1.46 -22.86 43.37
N PRO A 189 1.27 -24.10 43.86
CA PRO A 189 1.65 -25.28 43.10
C PRO A 189 0.98 -25.25 41.73
N PRO A 190 1.67 -25.67 40.66
CA PRO A 190 1.06 -25.74 39.34
C PRO A 190 -0.19 -26.60 39.47
N ARG A 191 -1.36 -26.01 39.17
CA ARG A 191 -2.55 -26.82 38.92
C ARG A 191 -2.13 -27.80 37.84
N SER A 192 -2.02 -29.08 38.22
CA SER A 192 -1.93 -30.17 37.25
C SER A 192 -2.96 -29.89 36.16
N ARG A 193 -2.61 -30.10 34.88
CA ARG A 193 -3.46 -30.02 33.67
C ARG A 193 -4.74 -30.86 33.82
N ALA A 194 -5.57 -30.52 34.79
CA ALA A 194 -6.90 -31.00 35.00
C ALA A 194 -7.69 -30.32 33.89
N ARG A 195 -8.07 -31.15 32.92
CA ARG A 195 -9.13 -30.95 31.94
C ARG A 195 -9.88 -29.63 32.18
N TRP A 196 -9.56 -28.61 31.37
CA TRP A 196 -10.28 -27.34 31.40
C TRP A 196 -11.78 -27.60 31.40
N ASP A 197 -12.54 -26.74 32.07
CA ASP A 197 -13.98 -26.74 31.91
C ASP A 197 -14.28 -26.65 30.40
N PRO A 198 -15.09 -27.55 29.82
CA PRO A 198 -15.49 -27.44 28.42
C PRO A 198 -15.97 -26.05 28.02
N ALA A 199 -16.58 -25.29 28.95
CA ALA A 199 -17.00 -23.92 28.72
C ALA A 199 -15.82 -22.93 28.64
N GLU A 200 -14.82 -23.05 29.51
CA GLU A 200 -13.59 -22.25 29.45
C GLU A 200 -12.83 -22.51 28.15
N GLN A 201 -12.70 -23.78 27.78
CA GLN A 201 -12.02 -24.18 26.56
C GLN A 201 -12.76 -23.69 25.30
N ALA A 202 -14.09 -23.75 25.28
CA ALA A 202 -14.89 -23.18 24.19
C ALA A 202 -14.69 -21.66 24.07
N ALA A 203 -14.63 -20.93 25.20
CA ALA A 203 -14.35 -19.50 25.20
C ALA A 203 -12.95 -19.18 24.65
N ILE A 204 -11.92 -19.94 25.07
CA ILE A 204 -10.55 -19.79 24.56
C ILE A 204 -10.49 -20.03 23.05
N TYR A 205 -11.14 -21.08 22.54
CA TYR A 205 -11.18 -21.36 21.10
C TYR A 205 -11.92 -20.27 20.31
N ALA A 206 -13.03 -19.75 20.83
CA ALA A 206 -13.74 -18.65 20.19
C ALA A 206 -12.87 -17.38 20.10
N ILE A 207 -12.15 -17.04 21.18
CA ILE A 207 -11.21 -15.90 21.18
C ILE A 207 -10.06 -16.15 20.19
N ALA A 208 -9.49 -17.35 20.18
CA ALA A 208 -8.40 -17.71 19.28
C ALA A 208 -8.82 -17.68 17.80
N ALA A 209 -10.07 -18.06 17.50
CA ALA A 209 -10.63 -17.97 16.15
C ALA A 209 -10.76 -16.51 15.70
N GLU A 210 -11.29 -15.63 16.54
CA GLU A 210 -11.36 -14.19 16.24
C GLU A 210 -9.98 -13.57 16.06
N ARG A 211 -9.02 -13.95 16.90
CA ARG A 211 -7.63 -13.51 16.76
C ARG A 211 -7.02 -13.97 15.43
N SER A 212 -7.25 -15.22 15.03
CA SER A 212 -6.73 -15.76 13.77
C SER A 212 -7.36 -15.05 12.56
N ALA A 213 -8.66 -14.74 12.62
CA ALA A 213 -9.33 -13.93 11.61
C ALA A 213 -8.73 -12.51 11.54
N LEU A 214 -8.41 -11.90 12.70
CA LEU A 214 -7.73 -10.60 12.76
C LEU A 214 -6.37 -10.62 12.07
N GLU A 215 -5.54 -11.61 12.38
CA GLU A 215 -4.18 -11.74 11.84
C GLU A 215 -4.18 -12.04 10.33
N ARG A 216 -5.13 -12.86 9.86
CA ARG A 216 -5.24 -13.26 8.46
C ARG A 216 -5.90 -12.19 7.57
N ASP A 217 -7.02 -11.62 8.02
CA ASP A 217 -7.89 -10.82 7.14
C ASP A 217 -7.69 -9.32 7.37
N PHE A 218 -7.55 -8.89 8.64
CA PHE A 218 -7.55 -7.47 8.99
C PHE A 218 -6.16 -6.86 8.97
N SER A 219 -5.16 -7.54 9.53
CA SER A 219 -3.81 -6.99 9.60
C SER A 219 -3.20 -6.71 8.21
N PRO A 220 -3.37 -7.58 7.19
CA PRO A 220 -2.90 -7.29 5.84
C PRO A 220 -3.71 -6.18 5.18
N ALA A 221 -5.05 -6.20 5.31
CA ALA A 221 -5.90 -5.19 4.68
C ALA A 221 -5.68 -3.78 5.25
N VAL A 222 -5.47 -3.66 6.57
CA VAL A 222 -5.06 -2.40 7.20
C VAL A 222 -3.67 -2.00 6.72
N SER A 223 -2.71 -2.92 6.65
CA SER A 223 -1.35 -2.61 6.18
C SER A 223 -1.31 -2.16 4.72
N GLU A 224 -2.12 -2.79 3.86
CA GLU A 224 -2.30 -2.41 2.45
C GLU A 224 -2.94 -1.02 2.34
N PHE A 225 -4.01 -0.75 3.09
CA PHE A 225 -4.64 0.56 3.14
C PHE A 225 -3.67 1.66 3.59
N LEU A 226 -2.83 1.39 4.59
CA LEU A 226 -1.82 2.32 5.09
C LEU A 226 -0.66 2.56 4.11
N GLN A 227 -0.42 1.65 3.17
CA GLN A 227 0.63 1.77 2.15
C GLN A 227 0.09 2.37 0.83
N SER A 228 -1.22 2.35 0.61
CA SER A 228 -1.83 2.94 -0.56
C SER A 228 -1.65 4.47 -0.55
N PRO A 229 -1.14 5.09 -1.64
CA PRO A 229 -1.08 6.55 -1.76
C PRO A 229 -2.46 7.17 -1.99
N ALA A 230 -3.43 6.39 -2.47
CA ALA A 230 -4.81 6.78 -2.63
C ALA A 230 -5.63 6.13 -1.51
N HIS A 231 -6.03 6.93 -0.52
CA HIS A 231 -6.84 6.45 0.59
C HIS A 231 -8.32 6.53 0.21
N ASP A 232 -8.91 5.39 -0.16
CA ASP A 232 -10.35 5.27 -0.43
C ASP A 232 -11.12 5.36 0.90
N GLU A 233 -11.91 6.42 1.08
CA GLU A 233 -12.77 6.62 2.26
C GLU A 233 -13.72 5.42 2.45
N GLY A 234 -14.22 4.84 1.36
CA GLY A 234 -15.08 3.66 1.40
C GLY A 234 -14.37 2.41 1.89
N GLN A 235 -13.07 2.25 1.59
CA GLN A 235 -12.26 1.16 2.16
C GLN A 235 -11.99 1.40 3.65
N TRP A 236 -11.68 2.64 4.05
CA TRP A 236 -11.49 3.00 5.46
C TRP A 236 -12.73 2.70 6.31
N THR A 237 -13.92 3.16 5.89
CA THR A 237 -15.17 2.91 6.62
C THR A 237 -15.45 1.42 6.78
N ARG A 238 -15.21 0.62 5.72
CA ARG A 238 -15.36 -0.84 5.76
C ARG A 238 -14.42 -1.50 6.76
N LEU A 239 -13.16 -1.07 6.81
CA LEU A 239 -12.18 -1.61 7.75
C LEU A 239 -12.50 -1.25 9.20
N VAL A 240 -12.87 0.01 9.47
CA VAL A 240 -13.26 0.48 10.81
C VAL A 240 -14.50 -0.28 11.31
N GLU A 241 -15.54 -0.38 10.48
CA GLU A 241 -16.76 -1.12 10.84
C GLU A 241 -16.46 -2.59 11.10
N ALA A 242 -15.64 -3.24 10.26
CA ALA A 242 -15.32 -4.64 10.43
C ALA A 242 -14.46 -4.89 11.69
N LEU A 243 -13.54 -3.99 12.05
CA LEU A 243 -12.80 -4.03 13.32
C LEU A 243 -13.72 -3.81 14.53
N PHE A 244 -14.69 -2.89 14.42
CA PHE A 244 -15.69 -2.65 15.46
C PHE A 244 -16.58 -3.89 15.67
N GLN A 245 -16.99 -4.55 14.59
CA GLN A 245 -17.72 -5.83 14.68
C GLN A 245 -16.87 -6.93 15.32
N ALA A 246 -15.57 -7.03 15.01
CA ALA A 246 -14.67 -7.97 15.65
C ALA A 246 -14.55 -7.72 17.16
N LEU A 247 -14.43 -6.45 17.56
CA LEU A 247 -14.41 -6.07 18.97
C LEU A 247 -15.68 -6.50 19.68
N ASN A 248 -16.85 -6.23 19.09
CA ASN A 248 -18.13 -6.65 19.65
C ASN A 248 -18.24 -8.17 19.78
N ARG A 249 -17.78 -8.95 18.79
CA ARG A 249 -17.78 -10.42 18.88
C ARG A 249 -16.93 -10.89 20.07
N VAL A 250 -15.71 -10.38 20.21
CA VAL A 250 -14.82 -10.72 21.34
C VAL A 250 -15.42 -10.29 22.69
N ASP A 251 -16.08 -9.13 22.73
CA ASP A 251 -16.69 -8.62 23.96
C ASP A 251 -17.91 -9.43 24.41
N THR A 252 -18.69 -9.96 23.48
CA THR A 252 -19.84 -10.84 23.79
C THR A 252 -19.46 -12.22 24.30
N ILE A 253 -18.19 -12.64 24.17
CA ILE A 253 -17.73 -13.91 24.75
C ILE A 253 -17.76 -13.79 26.27
N PHE A 254 -18.61 -14.61 26.90
CA PHE A 254 -18.72 -14.74 28.34
C PHE A 254 -17.46 -15.39 28.91
N ILE A 255 -16.90 -14.80 29.96
CA ILE A 255 -15.72 -15.31 30.65
C ILE A 255 -16.00 -15.27 32.15
N ALA A 256 -15.97 -16.44 32.80
CA ALA A 256 -16.07 -16.51 34.25
C ALA A 256 -14.83 -15.88 34.91
N PRO A 257 -14.96 -15.18 36.06
CA PRO A 257 -13.86 -14.47 36.69
C PRO A 257 -12.68 -15.37 37.11
N GLU A 258 -12.91 -16.66 37.29
CA GLU A 258 -11.89 -17.66 37.58
C GLU A 258 -11.11 -18.16 36.35
N TRP A 259 -11.53 -17.83 35.12
CA TRP A 259 -10.87 -18.22 33.87
C TRP A 259 -9.77 -17.21 33.50
N GLU A 260 -8.65 -17.26 34.23
CA GLU A 260 -7.52 -16.34 34.05
C GLU A 260 -6.92 -16.40 32.63
N GLU A 261 -6.87 -17.59 32.04
CA GLU A 261 -6.29 -17.81 30.70
C GLU A 261 -7.18 -17.23 29.60
N ALA A 262 -8.49 -17.50 29.64
CA ALA A 262 -9.47 -16.88 28.74
C ALA A 262 -9.50 -15.36 28.88
N THR A 263 -9.43 -14.86 30.12
CA THR A 263 -9.37 -13.40 30.41
C THR A 263 -8.14 -12.76 29.78
N THR A 264 -6.98 -13.42 29.88
CA THR A 264 -5.72 -12.95 29.30
C THR A 264 -5.78 -12.95 27.78
N ALA A 265 -6.31 -14.02 27.17
CA ALA A 265 -6.51 -14.13 25.74
C ALA A 265 -7.46 -13.05 25.19
N LYS A 266 -8.58 -12.77 25.88
CA LYS A 266 -9.52 -11.70 25.53
C LYS A 266 -8.83 -10.34 25.56
N LYS A 267 -8.15 -10.01 26.66
CA LYS A 267 -7.43 -8.73 26.80
C LYS A 267 -6.40 -8.52 25.69
N TYR A 268 -5.64 -9.56 25.35
CA TYR A 268 -4.67 -9.50 24.28
C TYR A 268 -5.32 -9.22 22.91
N THR A 269 -6.41 -9.93 22.60
CA THR A 269 -7.12 -9.79 21.32
C THR A 269 -7.77 -8.41 21.20
N VAL A 270 -8.40 -7.91 22.27
CA VAL A 270 -8.94 -6.54 22.35
C VAL A 270 -7.84 -5.50 22.12
N ALA A 271 -6.67 -5.66 22.75
CA ALA A 271 -5.56 -4.74 22.57
C ALA A 271 -5.03 -4.72 21.13
N GLN A 272 -5.02 -5.86 20.42
CA GLN A 272 -4.65 -5.89 19.01
C GLN A 272 -5.69 -5.16 18.12
N ILE A 273 -6.98 -5.37 18.36
CA ILE A 273 -8.04 -4.67 17.62
C ILE A 273 -7.93 -3.16 17.81
N GLN A 274 -7.78 -2.72 19.07
CA GLN A 274 -7.63 -1.30 19.41
C GLN A 274 -6.38 -0.68 18.79
N LYS A 275 -5.28 -1.44 18.70
CA LYS A 275 -4.07 -0.98 18.01
C LYS A 275 -4.34 -0.74 16.53
N LEU A 276 -5.00 -1.67 15.84
CA LEU A 276 -5.34 -1.50 14.41
C LEU A 276 -6.30 -0.32 14.19
N GLN A 277 -7.26 -0.11 15.09
CA GLN A 277 -8.14 1.06 15.06
C GLN A 277 -7.33 2.36 15.22
N GLY A 278 -6.42 2.43 16.19
CA GLY A 278 -5.55 3.60 16.38
C GLY A 278 -4.63 3.85 15.17
N ASP A 279 -4.12 2.81 14.52
CA ASP A 279 -3.31 2.95 13.31
C ASP A 279 -4.14 3.56 12.16
N LEU A 280 -5.41 3.15 11.99
CA LEU A 280 -6.34 3.73 11.01
C LEU A 280 -6.74 5.18 11.34
N GLU A 281 -6.95 5.52 12.62
CA GLU A 281 -7.29 6.88 13.06
C GLU A 281 -6.11 7.85 12.86
N ASN A 282 -4.89 7.38 13.13
CA ASN A 282 -3.67 8.16 12.87
C ASN A 282 -3.49 8.44 11.37
N ALA A 283 -3.77 7.45 10.53
CA ALA A 283 -3.74 7.63 9.08
C ALA A 283 -4.80 8.63 8.61
N ALA A 284 -6.04 8.52 9.08
CA ALA A 284 -7.10 9.48 8.80
C ALA A 284 -6.72 10.91 9.20
N SER A 285 -6.07 11.08 10.36
CA SER A 285 -5.56 12.37 10.83
C SER A 285 -4.45 12.92 9.91
N SER A 286 -3.52 12.06 9.47
CA SER A 286 -2.46 12.45 8.54
C SER A 286 -2.99 12.85 7.17
N ILE A 287 -4.02 12.16 6.67
CA ILE A 287 -4.71 12.50 5.42
C ILE A 287 -5.38 13.87 5.56
N SER A 288 -6.12 14.09 6.65
CA SER A 288 -6.76 15.38 6.92
C SER A 288 -5.76 16.54 7.03
N GLU A 289 -4.55 16.29 7.55
CA GLU A 289 -3.49 17.31 7.61
C GLU A 289 -2.85 17.58 6.24
N ALA A 290 -2.58 16.53 5.45
CA ALA A 290 -2.10 16.68 4.07
C ALA A 290 -3.10 17.45 3.20
N GLU A 291 -4.39 17.14 3.36
CA GLU A 291 -5.49 17.91 2.79
C GLU A 291 -5.43 19.39 3.22
N LYS A 292 -5.41 19.70 4.52
CA LYS A 292 -5.32 21.11 4.96
C LYS A 292 -4.13 21.85 4.35
N ASN A 293 -2.98 21.21 4.25
CA ASN A 293 -1.79 21.79 3.63
C ASN A 293 -2.00 22.04 2.13
N ALA A 294 -2.60 21.10 1.40
CA ALA A 294 -2.87 21.26 -0.02
C ALA A 294 -3.91 22.37 -0.30
N VAL A 295 -4.92 22.54 0.57
CA VAL A 295 -5.83 23.70 0.51
C VAL A 295 -5.08 25.00 0.78
N ALA A 296 -4.21 25.05 1.80
CA ALA A 296 -3.42 26.24 2.11
C ALA A 296 -2.50 26.63 0.93
N ASP A 297 -1.90 25.66 0.24
CA ASP A 297 -1.10 25.90 -0.96
C ASP A 297 -1.93 26.49 -2.11
N ILE A 298 -3.15 26.00 -2.33
CA ILE A 298 -4.08 26.58 -3.31
C ILE A 298 -4.49 27.99 -2.90
N GLU A 299 -4.84 28.22 -1.63
CA GLU A 299 -5.22 29.54 -1.13
C GLU A 299 -4.08 30.54 -1.31
N SER A 300 -2.83 30.12 -1.06
CA SER A 300 -1.63 30.91 -1.31
C SER A 300 -1.45 31.25 -2.79
N GLU A 301 -1.59 30.27 -3.70
CA GLU A 301 -1.55 30.54 -5.14
C GLU A 301 -2.70 31.43 -5.60
N MET A 302 -3.90 31.28 -5.03
CA MET A 302 -5.03 32.15 -5.34
C MET A 302 -4.80 33.59 -4.87
N ALA A 303 -4.19 33.78 -3.70
CA ALA A 303 -3.76 35.10 -3.26
C ALA A 303 -2.77 35.71 -4.26
N ASN A 304 -1.75 34.96 -4.70
CA ASN A 304 -0.82 35.43 -5.74
C ASN A 304 -1.54 35.80 -7.05
N ILE A 305 -2.54 35.00 -7.46
CA ILE A 305 -3.33 35.27 -8.68
C ILE A 305 -4.15 36.56 -8.53
N TRP A 306 -4.82 36.75 -7.40
CA TRP A 306 -5.75 37.87 -7.21
C TRP A 306 -5.10 39.17 -6.76
N ASP A 307 -4.07 39.10 -5.93
CA ASP A 307 -3.42 40.28 -5.36
C ASP A 307 -2.31 40.81 -6.26
N ASP A 308 -1.62 39.94 -7.00
CA ASP A 308 -0.50 40.35 -7.86
C ASP A 308 -0.84 40.28 -9.35
N LEU A 309 -1.25 39.10 -9.85
CA LEU A 309 -1.39 38.89 -11.29
C LEU A 309 -2.62 39.61 -11.86
N ALA A 310 -3.78 39.55 -11.22
CA ALA A 310 -4.98 40.18 -11.73
C ALA A 310 -4.86 41.72 -11.82
N PRO A 311 -4.30 42.44 -10.81
CA PRO A 311 -4.06 43.87 -10.92
C PRO A 311 -2.96 44.21 -11.92
N ALA A 312 -1.89 43.41 -12.04
CA ALA A 312 -0.86 43.61 -13.04
C ALA A 312 -1.41 43.49 -14.46
N VAL A 313 -2.22 42.46 -14.73
CA VAL A 313 -2.95 42.30 -15.98
C VAL A 313 -3.85 43.50 -16.22
N ALA A 314 -4.67 43.90 -15.24
CA ALA A 314 -5.58 45.04 -15.37
C ALA A 314 -4.85 46.37 -15.64
N GLY A 315 -3.70 46.59 -14.99
CA GLY A 315 -2.83 47.74 -15.22
C GLY A 315 -2.23 47.74 -16.63
N PHE A 316 -1.76 46.58 -17.08
CA PHE A 316 -1.29 46.38 -18.46
C PHE A 316 -2.39 46.69 -19.49
N LEU A 317 -3.65 46.34 -19.22
CA LEU A 317 -4.78 46.67 -20.11
C LEU A 317 -5.01 48.20 -20.23
N GLN A 318 -4.55 49.00 -19.27
CA GLN A 318 -4.79 50.45 -19.21
C GLN A 318 -3.63 51.30 -19.75
N GLN A 319 -2.40 50.76 -19.87
CA GLN A 319 -1.20 51.48 -20.29
C GLN A 319 -0.81 51.23 -21.76
N GLU A 320 0.17 52.00 -22.27
CA GLU A 320 0.77 51.74 -23.58
C GLU A 320 1.45 50.36 -23.57
N ARG A 321 1.08 49.53 -24.54
CA ARG A 321 1.30 48.08 -24.51
C ARG A 321 2.74 47.73 -24.89
N ASP A 322 3.55 47.30 -23.92
CA ASP A 322 4.83 46.64 -24.18
C ASP A 322 4.63 45.12 -24.38
N GLU A 323 5.04 44.60 -25.54
CA GLU A 323 4.93 43.17 -25.86
C GLU A 323 5.82 42.31 -24.94
N ALA A 324 6.91 42.87 -24.41
CA ALA A 324 7.77 42.19 -23.46
C ALA A 324 7.05 41.97 -22.12
N GLU A 325 6.33 42.98 -21.63
CA GLU A 325 5.54 42.89 -20.40
C GLU A 325 4.38 41.90 -20.56
N ARG A 326 3.69 41.92 -21.71
CA ARG A 326 2.65 40.93 -22.05
C ARG A 326 3.18 39.50 -22.00
N SER A 327 4.34 39.26 -22.63
CA SER A 327 4.95 37.93 -22.69
C SER A 327 5.34 37.43 -21.29
N HIS A 328 5.85 38.33 -20.44
CA HIS A 328 6.18 38.03 -19.06
C HIS A 328 4.94 37.65 -18.23
N LEU A 329 3.84 38.41 -18.35
CA LEU A 329 2.59 38.10 -17.66
C LEU A 329 1.99 36.75 -18.10
N ILE A 330 2.07 36.43 -19.39
CA ILE A 330 1.66 35.12 -19.92
C ILE A 330 2.50 34.00 -19.29
N GLU A 331 3.81 34.17 -19.19
CA GLU A 331 4.69 33.18 -18.57
C GLU A 331 4.33 32.94 -17.10
N LEU A 332 4.05 34.01 -16.34
CA LEU A 332 3.62 33.89 -14.94
C LEU A 332 2.28 33.15 -14.79
N LEU A 333 1.30 33.43 -15.66
CA LEU A 333 0.02 32.71 -15.67
C LEU A 333 0.21 31.21 -15.98
N VAL A 334 1.08 30.87 -16.93
CA VAL A 334 1.42 29.47 -17.25
C VAL A 334 2.10 28.79 -16.07
N GLN A 335 3.01 29.48 -15.38
CA GLN A 335 3.65 28.94 -14.18
C GLN A 335 2.63 28.67 -13.05
N SER A 336 1.69 29.59 -12.81
CA SER A 336 0.61 29.37 -11.82
C SER A 336 -0.34 28.24 -12.23
N LEU A 337 -0.68 28.08 -13.51
CA LEU A 337 -1.41 26.88 -13.97
C LEU A 337 -0.64 25.60 -13.67
N SER A 338 0.66 25.57 -13.96
CA SER A 338 1.49 24.39 -13.68
C SER A 338 1.58 24.07 -12.18
N ARG A 339 1.60 25.09 -11.31
CA ARG A 339 1.56 24.89 -9.85
C ARG A 339 0.22 24.31 -9.40
N LEU A 340 -0.90 24.88 -9.87
CA LEU A 340 -2.24 24.38 -9.59
C LEU A 340 -2.48 22.98 -10.14
N ASP A 341 -1.84 22.60 -11.25
CA ASP A 341 -2.03 21.29 -11.87
C ASP A 341 -1.29 20.16 -11.16
N LYS A 342 -0.16 20.48 -10.50
CA LYS A 342 0.60 19.51 -9.70
C LYS A 342 -0.10 19.10 -8.40
N THR A 343 -1.11 19.84 -7.97
CA THR A 343 -1.88 19.54 -6.78
C THR A 343 -2.98 18.54 -7.13
N ASP A 344 -2.66 17.25 -7.06
CA ASP A 344 -3.64 16.18 -7.21
C ASP A 344 -4.68 16.27 -6.10
N MET A 345 -5.95 16.36 -6.49
CA MET A 345 -7.08 16.47 -5.56
C MET A 345 -8.26 15.66 -6.08
N GLU A 346 -8.93 14.97 -5.16
CA GLU A 346 -10.15 14.25 -5.48
C GLU A 346 -11.30 15.21 -5.84
N PRO A 347 -12.17 14.86 -6.81
CA PRO A 347 -13.21 15.75 -7.33
C PRO A 347 -14.27 16.16 -6.31
N GLU A 348 -14.43 15.41 -5.22
CA GLU A 348 -15.49 15.62 -4.22
C GLU A 348 -15.12 16.63 -3.14
N TRP A 349 -13.85 17.05 -3.08
CA TRP A 349 -13.33 17.84 -1.99
C TRP A 349 -13.47 19.35 -2.21
N GLU A 350 -13.61 20.14 -1.13
CA GLU A 350 -13.72 21.61 -1.23
C GLU A 350 -12.47 22.26 -1.85
N GLY A 351 -11.29 21.67 -1.62
CA GLY A 351 -10.04 22.08 -2.26
C GLY A 351 -10.09 22.00 -3.79
N TRP A 352 -10.82 21.02 -4.35
CA TRP A 352 -10.99 20.90 -5.79
C TRP A 352 -11.84 22.04 -6.37
N LYS A 353 -12.92 22.44 -5.68
CA LYS A 353 -13.74 23.60 -6.12
C LYS A 353 -12.91 24.87 -6.11
N LEU A 354 -12.05 25.01 -5.11
CA LEU A 354 -11.14 26.14 -4.97
C LEU A 354 -10.08 26.16 -6.09
N ARG A 355 -9.41 25.02 -6.33
CA ARG A 355 -8.50 24.81 -7.47
C ARG A 355 -9.16 25.17 -8.79
N LYS A 356 -10.37 24.67 -9.02
CA LYS A 356 -11.12 24.94 -10.26
C LYS A 356 -11.40 26.42 -10.45
N ARG A 357 -11.84 27.13 -9.40
CA ARG A 357 -12.01 28.59 -9.46
C ARG A 357 -10.70 29.30 -9.79
N ALA A 358 -9.58 28.88 -9.21
CA ALA A 358 -8.27 29.43 -9.52
C ALA A 358 -7.90 29.21 -10.99
N MET A 359 -8.09 28.00 -11.52
CA MET A 359 -7.84 27.67 -12.92
C MET A 359 -8.73 28.46 -13.88
N ASP A 360 -10.02 28.60 -13.55
CA ASP A 360 -10.97 29.40 -14.34
C ASP A 360 -10.54 30.87 -14.38
N GLU A 361 -10.06 31.42 -13.27
CA GLU A 361 -9.60 32.81 -13.19
C GLU A 361 -8.29 33.03 -13.97
N VAL A 362 -7.31 32.12 -13.85
CA VAL A 362 -6.08 32.21 -14.63
C VAL A 362 -6.39 32.12 -16.13
N THR A 363 -7.31 31.23 -16.52
CA THR A 363 -7.79 31.11 -17.90
C THR A 363 -8.48 32.40 -18.37
N ARG A 364 -9.27 33.04 -17.50
CA ARG A 364 -9.90 34.34 -17.80
C ARG A 364 -8.86 35.42 -18.05
N LEU A 365 -7.86 35.56 -17.18
CA LEU A 365 -6.78 36.55 -17.32
C LEU A 365 -5.94 36.30 -18.58
N PHE A 366 -5.64 35.03 -18.87
CA PHE A 366 -4.94 34.62 -20.09
C PHE A 366 -5.72 35.06 -21.34
N ASN A 367 -7.02 34.76 -21.40
CA ASN A 367 -7.88 35.17 -22.51
C ASN A 367 -7.98 36.70 -22.66
N MET A 368 -7.96 37.45 -21.56
CA MET A 368 -7.93 38.92 -21.60
C MET A 368 -6.64 39.42 -22.25
N LEU A 369 -5.46 38.91 -21.86
CA LEU A 369 -4.18 39.25 -22.48
C LEU A 369 -4.07 38.78 -23.94
N GLU A 370 -4.69 37.65 -24.29
CA GLU A 370 -4.70 37.14 -25.65
C GLU A 370 -5.60 37.98 -26.57
N SER A 371 -6.73 38.49 -26.05
CA SER A 371 -7.65 39.37 -26.78
C SER A 371 -7.06 40.73 -27.17
N LEU A 372 -5.96 41.14 -26.54
CA LEU A 372 -5.29 42.41 -26.78
C LEU A 372 -4.33 42.42 -27.99
N GLN A 373 -4.28 41.35 -28.80
CA GLN A 373 -3.42 41.29 -29.96
C GLN A 373 -3.45 42.62 -30.77
N PRO A 374 -2.29 43.19 -31.10
CA PRO A 374 -2.21 44.50 -31.75
C PRO A 374 -3.05 44.53 -33.03
N THR A 375 -3.96 45.50 -33.11
CA THR A 375 -4.93 45.70 -34.21
C THR A 375 -4.29 46.06 -35.55
N ALA A 376 -2.97 46.25 -35.58
CA ALA A 376 -2.22 46.27 -36.83
C ALA A 376 -2.08 44.82 -37.32
N VAL A 377 -3.19 44.27 -37.83
CA VAL A 377 -3.21 43.01 -38.56
C VAL A 377 -2.21 43.18 -39.71
N PRO A 378 -1.03 42.54 -39.69
CA PRO A 378 -0.27 42.42 -40.92
C PRO A 378 -1.23 41.76 -41.90
N SER A 379 -1.46 42.39 -43.07
CA SER A 379 -2.43 41.89 -44.06
C SER A 379 -2.19 40.39 -44.24
N LEU A 380 -3.13 39.58 -43.73
CA LEU A 380 -2.98 38.13 -43.72
C LEU A 380 -2.68 37.69 -45.13
N SER A 381 -1.74 36.76 -45.28
CA SER A 381 -1.51 36.18 -46.59
C SER A 381 -2.81 35.54 -47.08
N ARG A 382 -3.10 35.62 -48.38
CA ARG A 382 -4.30 35.00 -48.95
C ARG A 382 -4.42 33.52 -48.59
N ALA A 383 -3.28 32.81 -48.53
CA ALA A 383 -3.21 31.42 -48.12
C ALA A 383 -3.62 31.20 -46.64
N GLU A 384 -3.26 32.12 -45.75
CA GLU A 384 -3.70 32.08 -44.35
C GLU A 384 -5.21 32.35 -44.23
N GLN A 385 -5.74 33.31 -45.00
CA GLN A 385 -7.18 33.57 -45.04
C GLN A 385 -7.97 32.36 -45.54
N ASP A 386 -7.49 31.70 -46.60
CA ASP A 386 -8.10 30.48 -47.13
C ASP A 386 -8.07 29.35 -46.07
N ALA A 387 -6.96 29.19 -45.35
CA ALA A 387 -6.86 28.21 -44.26
C ALA A 387 -7.82 28.54 -43.10
N ILE A 388 -7.93 29.81 -42.70
CA ILE A 388 -8.87 30.27 -41.67
C ILE A 388 -10.32 29.97 -42.09
N ALA A 389 -10.69 30.26 -43.34
CA ALA A 389 -12.04 30.01 -43.85
C ALA A 389 -12.40 28.52 -43.79
N VAL A 390 -11.45 27.63 -44.11
CA VAL A 390 -11.65 26.18 -43.98
C VAL A 390 -11.85 25.78 -42.52
N ILE A 391 -11.00 26.27 -41.60
CA ILE A 391 -11.13 25.99 -40.16
C ILE A 391 -12.47 26.49 -39.61
N GLU A 392 -12.89 27.69 -39.98
CA GLU A 392 -14.17 28.26 -39.54
C GLU A 392 -15.36 27.45 -40.07
N SER A 393 -15.28 26.92 -41.29
CA SER A 393 -16.31 26.04 -41.83
C SER A 393 -16.44 24.73 -41.06
N GLU A 394 -15.32 24.12 -40.63
CA GLU A 394 -15.32 22.93 -39.79
C GLU A 394 -15.83 23.24 -38.38
N LEU A 395 -15.46 24.38 -37.81
CA LEU A 395 -15.95 24.84 -36.51
C LEU A 395 -17.47 25.05 -36.51
N LEU A 396 -18.02 25.63 -37.58
CA LEU A 396 -19.46 25.73 -37.78
C LEU A 396 -20.11 24.35 -37.95
N SER A 397 -19.46 23.38 -38.60
CA SER A 397 -19.95 22.00 -38.67
C SER A 397 -20.00 21.34 -37.29
N ILE A 398 -18.98 21.54 -36.46
CA ILE A 398 -18.95 21.03 -35.08
C ILE A 398 -20.11 21.62 -34.28
N GLN A 399 -20.29 22.94 -34.33
CA GLN A 399 -21.30 23.66 -33.55
C GLN A 399 -22.74 23.34 -34.01
N ASN A 400 -22.98 23.24 -35.32
CA ASN A 400 -24.33 23.11 -35.85
C ASN A 400 -24.78 21.64 -36.03
N VAL A 401 -23.85 20.70 -36.15
CA VAL A 401 -24.16 19.29 -36.43
C VAL A 401 -23.77 18.38 -35.28
N LEU A 402 -22.49 18.40 -34.86
CA LEU A 402 -21.97 17.42 -33.91
C LEU A 402 -22.41 17.72 -32.48
N ALA A 403 -22.31 18.97 -32.03
CA ALA A 403 -22.70 19.34 -30.66
C ALA A 403 -24.19 19.07 -30.37
N PRO A 404 -25.15 19.42 -31.24
CA PRO A 404 -26.55 19.06 -31.03
C PRO A 404 -26.82 17.56 -31.07
N ALA A 405 -26.10 16.81 -31.91
CA ALA A 405 -26.24 15.36 -31.99
C ALA A 405 -25.75 14.68 -30.69
N VAL A 406 -24.59 15.08 -30.17
CA VAL A 406 -24.05 14.62 -28.88
C VAL A 406 -24.99 15.02 -27.74
N ALA A 407 -25.45 16.27 -27.70
CA ALA A 407 -26.39 16.73 -26.67
C ALA A 407 -27.73 15.98 -26.71
N THR A 408 -28.21 15.61 -27.92
CA THR A 408 -29.42 14.79 -28.08
C THR A 408 -29.20 13.38 -27.58
N PHE A 409 -28.04 12.78 -27.88
CA PHE A 409 -27.63 11.47 -27.38
C PHE A 409 -27.50 11.45 -25.86
N LEU A 410 -26.97 12.50 -25.24
CA LEU A 410 -26.78 12.57 -23.78
C LEU A 410 -28.09 12.77 -22.99
N ARG A 411 -29.23 13.04 -23.64
CA ARG A 411 -30.50 13.21 -22.92
C ARG A 411 -31.03 11.87 -22.39
N PRO A 412 -31.33 11.76 -21.07
CA PRO A 412 -31.71 10.49 -20.42
C PRO A 412 -33.07 9.91 -20.84
N SER A 413 -33.85 10.59 -21.70
CA SER A 413 -35.22 10.17 -22.05
C SER A 413 -35.32 9.30 -23.30
N VAL A 414 -34.22 9.03 -24.00
CA VAL A 414 -34.23 8.18 -25.20
C VAL A 414 -33.79 6.77 -24.80
N VAL A 415 -34.77 5.91 -24.55
CA VAL A 415 -34.63 4.51 -24.07
C VAL A 415 -34.00 3.58 -25.14
N SER A 416 -33.31 4.14 -26.13
CA SER A 416 -32.69 3.38 -27.21
C SER A 416 -31.40 4.03 -27.71
N ASN A 417 -30.62 4.66 -26.84
CA ASN A 417 -29.26 5.09 -27.18
C ASN A 417 -28.44 3.83 -27.47
N THR A 418 -28.38 3.45 -28.75
CA THR A 418 -27.66 2.24 -29.14
C THR A 418 -26.17 2.53 -29.10
N GLU A 419 -25.36 1.57 -28.62
CA GLU A 419 -23.89 1.65 -28.70
C GLU A 419 -23.40 1.89 -30.15
N LYS A 420 -24.25 1.56 -31.13
CA LYS A 420 -24.04 1.91 -32.52
C LYS A 420 -24.02 3.43 -32.75
N GLU A 421 -25.00 4.17 -32.23
CA GLU A 421 -25.04 5.63 -32.33
C GLU A 421 -23.83 6.27 -31.62
N ARG A 422 -23.45 5.73 -30.46
CA ARG A 422 -22.22 6.16 -29.75
C ARG A 422 -20.99 5.99 -30.63
N ARG A 423 -20.81 4.82 -31.26
CA ARG A 423 -19.70 4.53 -32.18
C ARG A 423 -19.73 5.41 -33.41
N ASP A 424 -20.90 5.65 -33.98
CA ASP A 424 -21.08 6.52 -35.14
C ASP A 424 -20.69 7.97 -34.81
N LEU A 425 -21.09 8.49 -33.64
CA LEU A 425 -20.69 9.81 -33.14
C LEU A 425 -19.18 9.91 -32.88
N ARG A 426 -18.57 8.92 -32.23
CA ARG A 426 -17.11 8.88 -32.02
C ARG A 426 -16.35 8.92 -33.33
N ARG A 427 -16.81 8.14 -34.33
CA ARG A 427 -16.20 8.15 -35.67
C ARG A 427 -16.27 9.53 -36.31
N LEU A 428 -17.43 10.20 -36.26
CA LEU A 428 -17.60 11.54 -36.84
C LEU A 428 -16.72 12.59 -36.14
N LEU A 429 -16.59 12.53 -34.82
CA LEU A 429 -15.69 13.40 -34.04
C LEU A 429 -14.23 13.16 -34.46
N PHE A 430 -13.81 11.89 -34.55
CA PHE A 430 -12.46 11.53 -34.98
C PHE A 430 -12.14 11.96 -36.42
N GLU A 431 -13.06 11.72 -37.36
CA GLU A 431 -12.93 12.19 -38.75
C GLU A 431 -12.79 13.73 -38.81
N THR A 432 -13.44 14.45 -37.89
CA THR A 432 -13.34 15.92 -37.82
C THR A 432 -11.98 16.38 -37.29
N ILE A 433 -11.42 15.70 -36.27
CA ILE A 433 -10.03 15.94 -35.83
C ILE A 433 -9.06 15.70 -36.98
N GLN A 434 -9.19 14.59 -37.70
CA GLN A 434 -8.32 14.30 -38.84
C GLN A 434 -8.43 15.37 -39.95
N ARG A 435 -9.63 15.87 -40.24
CA ARG A 435 -9.82 16.97 -41.20
C ARG A 435 -9.12 18.25 -40.72
N LEU A 436 -9.23 18.60 -39.45
CA LEU A 436 -8.53 19.75 -38.85
C LEU A 436 -7.01 19.60 -38.88
N ASP A 437 -6.49 18.40 -38.60
CA ASP A 437 -5.04 18.12 -38.61
C ASP A 437 -4.43 18.19 -40.01
N ASN A 438 -5.20 17.83 -41.04
CA ASN A 438 -4.78 17.92 -42.43
C ASN A 438 -4.68 19.38 -42.94
N ILE A 439 -5.17 20.37 -42.18
CA ILE A 439 -5.02 21.78 -42.52
C ILE A 439 -3.59 22.23 -42.19
N THR A 440 -2.77 22.35 -43.23
CA THR A 440 -1.38 22.82 -43.11
C THR A 440 -1.35 24.27 -42.65
N THR A 441 -0.66 24.55 -41.55
CA THR A 441 -0.44 25.91 -41.03
C THR A 441 1.06 26.22 -41.03
N GLN A 442 1.44 27.42 -41.49
CA GLN A 442 2.85 27.86 -41.44
C GLN A 442 3.18 28.47 -40.07
N SER A 443 4.47 28.51 -39.72
CA SER A 443 4.94 29.04 -38.43
C SER A 443 4.64 30.52 -38.19
N GLY A 444 4.29 31.28 -39.23
CA GLY A 444 3.82 32.67 -39.15
C GLY A 444 2.30 32.83 -39.10
N TRP A 445 1.51 31.76 -39.27
CA TRP A 445 0.05 31.82 -39.32
C TRP A 445 -0.57 31.63 -37.92
N GLU A 446 -0.26 32.53 -37.00
CA GLU A 446 -0.71 32.39 -35.61
C GLU A 446 -2.23 32.35 -35.50
N GLN A 447 -2.94 33.16 -36.30
CA GLN A 447 -4.39 33.21 -36.26
C GLN A 447 -5.02 31.90 -36.75
N ALA A 448 -4.52 31.32 -37.83
CA ALA A 448 -4.98 30.01 -38.30
C ALA A 448 -4.71 28.90 -37.26
N ARG A 449 -3.52 28.89 -36.63
CA ARG A 449 -3.21 27.92 -35.58
C ARG A 449 -4.10 28.05 -34.36
N GLN A 450 -4.35 29.29 -33.90
CA GLN A 450 -5.24 29.56 -32.77
C GLN A 450 -6.66 29.08 -33.05
N ARG A 451 -7.21 29.41 -34.23
CA ARG A 451 -8.55 28.93 -34.65
C ARG A 451 -8.61 27.40 -34.74
N ARG A 452 -7.55 26.76 -35.26
CA ARG A 452 -7.47 25.30 -35.32
C ARG A 452 -7.46 24.67 -33.92
N ARG A 453 -6.66 25.20 -32.99
CA ARG A 453 -6.62 24.74 -31.58
C ARG A 453 -8.01 24.84 -30.93
N ALA A 454 -8.70 25.96 -31.13
CA ALA A 454 -10.06 26.14 -30.61
C ALA A 454 -11.06 25.12 -31.18
N ALA A 455 -10.97 24.81 -32.48
CA ALA A 455 -11.80 23.79 -33.12
C ALA A 455 -11.50 22.38 -32.58
N VAL A 456 -10.22 22.02 -32.45
CA VAL A 456 -9.80 20.71 -31.89
C VAL A 456 -10.30 20.56 -30.45
N HIS A 457 -10.09 21.57 -29.61
CA HIS A 457 -10.57 21.54 -28.21
C HIS A 457 -12.10 21.39 -28.12
N ALA A 458 -12.86 22.00 -29.03
CA ALA A 458 -14.30 21.81 -29.09
C ALA A 458 -14.69 20.35 -29.39
N VAL A 459 -13.96 19.67 -30.29
CA VAL A 459 -14.19 18.25 -30.58
C VAL A 459 -13.79 17.35 -29.41
N GLU A 460 -12.63 17.60 -28.79
CA GLU A 460 -12.15 16.86 -27.63
C GLU A 460 -13.12 16.97 -26.44
N SER A 461 -13.68 18.16 -26.21
CA SER A 461 -14.71 18.36 -25.18
C SER A 461 -15.94 17.48 -25.42
N LEU A 462 -16.44 17.41 -26.67
CA LEU A 462 -17.57 16.55 -27.02
C LEU A 462 -17.23 15.06 -26.89
N GLN A 463 -16.00 14.66 -27.23
CA GLN A 463 -15.54 13.28 -27.06
C GLN A 463 -15.46 12.90 -25.58
N ALA A 464 -14.93 13.79 -24.72
CA ALA A 464 -14.89 13.58 -23.29
C ALA A 464 -16.29 13.44 -22.67
N GLU A 465 -17.27 14.25 -23.11
CA GLU A 465 -18.67 14.08 -22.71
C GLU A 465 -19.24 12.72 -23.11
N LEU A 466 -18.92 12.26 -24.32
CA LEU A 466 -19.37 10.95 -24.82
C LEU A 466 -18.68 9.78 -24.09
N ASP A 467 -17.43 9.97 -23.65
CA ASP A 467 -16.62 8.96 -22.98
C ASP A 467 -16.95 8.83 -21.49
N ARG A 468 -17.43 9.89 -20.85
CA ARG A 468 -17.95 9.88 -19.46
C ARG A 468 -19.16 8.96 -19.27
N LEU A 469 -19.87 8.60 -20.34
CA LEU A 469 -20.92 7.60 -20.25
C LEU A 469 -20.28 6.24 -19.98
N PRO A 470 -20.69 5.49 -18.94
CA PRO A 470 -20.18 4.15 -18.71
C PRO A 470 -20.35 3.33 -20.00
N SER A 471 -19.33 2.56 -20.40
CA SER A 471 -19.42 1.59 -21.50
C SER A 471 -20.32 0.43 -21.06
N CYS A 472 -21.60 0.74 -20.93
CA CYS A 472 -22.60 -0.09 -20.29
C CYS A 472 -23.31 -0.93 -21.35
N THR A 473 -22.56 -1.80 -22.03
CA THR A 473 -23.20 -2.86 -22.83
C THR A 473 -23.19 -4.15 -22.03
N GLU A 474 -22.03 -4.56 -21.53
CA GLU A 474 -21.91 -5.88 -20.90
C GLU A 474 -22.49 -5.91 -19.49
N GLU A 475 -22.26 -4.87 -18.67
CA GLU A 475 -22.87 -4.75 -17.35
C GLU A 475 -24.40 -4.62 -17.45
N GLN A 476 -24.89 -3.77 -18.36
CA GLN A 476 -26.32 -3.60 -18.58
C GLN A 476 -26.98 -4.87 -19.13
N ASP A 477 -26.32 -5.59 -20.04
CA ASP A 477 -26.81 -6.87 -20.54
C ASP A 477 -26.83 -7.93 -19.43
N ALA A 478 -25.81 -7.96 -18.56
CA ALA A 478 -25.78 -8.82 -17.39
C ALA A 478 -26.92 -8.48 -16.42
N ILE A 479 -27.11 -7.20 -16.09
CA ILE A 479 -28.22 -6.69 -15.26
C ILE A 479 -29.57 -7.06 -15.88
N ALA A 480 -29.73 -6.90 -17.19
CA ALA A 480 -30.97 -7.23 -17.90
C ALA A 480 -31.27 -8.74 -17.86
N LYS A 481 -30.27 -9.60 -18.06
CA LYS A 481 -30.39 -11.07 -17.93
C LYS A 481 -30.78 -11.47 -16.50
N ILE A 482 -30.12 -10.88 -15.50
CA ILE A 482 -30.43 -11.11 -14.08
C ILE A 482 -31.85 -10.64 -13.75
N ALA A 483 -32.25 -9.46 -14.20
CA ALA A 483 -33.58 -8.90 -13.96
C ALA A 483 -34.68 -9.75 -14.64
N ALA A 484 -34.43 -10.26 -15.84
CA ALA A 484 -35.35 -11.17 -16.53
C ALA A 484 -35.54 -12.48 -15.76
N GLU A 485 -34.46 -13.11 -15.27
CA GLU A 485 -34.58 -14.30 -14.43
C GLU A 485 -35.24 -14.01 -13.09
N LYS A 486 -34.87 -12.90 -12.42
CA LYS A 486 -35.54 -12.45 -11.18
C LYS A 486 -37.04 -12.27 -11.37
N SER A 487 -37.45 -11.66 -12.49
CA SER A 487 -38.86 -11.50 -12.83
C SER A 487 -39.56 -12.85 -13.05
N LYS A 488 -38.92 -13.83 -13.70
CA LYS A 488 -39.45 -15.20 -13.81
C LYS A 488 -39.59 -15.86 -12.43
N ILE A 489 -38.60 -15.70 -11.55
CA ILE A 489 -38.64 -16.22 -10.18
C ILE A 489 -39.86 -15.65 -9.44
N GLN A 490 -40.04 -14.34 -9.47
CA GLN A 490 -41.14 -13.66 -8.77
C GLN A 490 -42.51 -13.99 -9.35
N ASN A 491 -42.65 -14.01 -10.68
CA ASN A 491 -43.95 -14.12 -11.33
C ASN A 491 -44.38 -15.57 -11.61
N VAL A 492 -43.43 -16.50 -11.70
CA VAL A 492 -43.72 -17.91 -12.05
C VAL A 492 -43.42 -18.83 -10.88
N TYR A 493 -42.24 -18.74 -10.26
CA TYR A 493 -41.82 -19.71 -9.25
C TYR A 493 -42.44 -19.42 -7.88
N VAL A 494 -42.46 -18.17 -7.41
CA VAL A 494 -43.07 -17.82 -6.11
C VAL A 494 -44.54 -18.29 -6.02
N PRO A 495 -45.43 -18.03 -7.01
CA PRO A 495 -46.80 -18.52 -6.96
C PRO A 495 -46.89 -20.04 -6.99
N ALA A 496 -46.04 -20.72 -7.77
CA ALA A 496 -46.01 -22.17 -7.85
C ALA A 496 -45.60 -22.82 -6.52
N VAL A 497 -44.61 -22.25 -5.83
CA VAL A 497 -44.18 -22.68 -4.49
C VAL A 497 -45.26 -22.41 -3.44
N THR A 498 -45.91 -21.24 -3.51
CA THR A 498 -47.01 -20.90 -2.59
C THR A 498 -48.19 -21.87 -2.75
N ALA A 499 -48.55 -22.21 -4.00
CA ALA A 499 -49.57 -23.22 -4.27
C ALA A 499 -49.14 -24.62 -3.81
N PHE A 500 -47.86 -24.94 -3.95
CA PHE A 500 -47.27 -26.20 -3.48
C PHE A 500 -47.44 -26.38 -1.97
N MET A 501 -47.08 -25.37 -1.18
CA MET A 501 -47.18 -25.39 0.28
C MET A 501 -48.60 -25.62 0.80
N ALA A 502 -49.62 -25.37 -0.04
CA ALA A 502 -51.01 -25.56 0.36
C ALA A 502 -51.47 -27.03 0.31
N ASN A 503 -51.08 -27.84 -0.71
CA ASN A 503 -51.71 -29.15 -0.94
C ASN A 503 -50.89 -30.16 -1.79
N ALA A 504 -49.59 -29.96 -1.99
CA ALA A 504 -48.89 -30.69 -3.05
C ALA A 504 -48.34 -32.07 -2.69
N THR A 505 -48.16 -32.86 -3.75
CA THR A 505 -47.59 -34.20 -3.72
C THR A 505 -46.05 -34.17 -3.77
N GLU A 506 -45.42 -35.21 -3.23
CA GLU A 506 -43.96 -35.42 -3.27
C GLU A 506 -43.36 -35.28 -4.68
N ARG A 507 -44.11 -35.68 -5.72
CA ARG A 507 -43.67 -35.59 -7.12
C ARG A 507 -43.59 -34.15 -7.62
N GLU A 508 -44.50 -33.28 -7.17
CA GLU A 508 -44.48 -31.86 -7.50
C GLU A 508 -43.34 -31.14 -6.78
N ARG A 509 -42.98 -31.62 -5.58
CA ARG A 509 -41.83 -31.13 -4.81
C ARG A 509 -40.55 -31.27 -5.63
N MET A 510 -40.25 -32.49 -6.08
CA MET A 510 -39.02 -32.76 -6.85
C MET A 510 -38.94 -31.91 -8.12
N ARG A 511 -40.06 -31.74 -8.84
CA ARG A 511 -40.11 -30.89 -10.04
C ARG A 511 -39.81 -29.43 -9.72
N LEU A 512 -40.39 -28.87 -8.66
CA LEU A 512 -40.12 -27.49 -8.27
C LEU A 512 -38.67 -27.31 -7.82
N THR A 513 -38.12 -28.27 -7.08
CA THR A 513 -36.70 -28.27 -6.70
C THR A 513 -35.79 -28.25 -7.93
N GLU A 514 -36.04 -29.11 -8.93
CA GLU A 514 -35.27 -29.12 -10.19
C GLU A 514 -35.35 -27.79 -10.94
N VAL A 515 -36.54 -27.18 -11.03
CA VAL A 515 -36.74 -25.89 -11.71
C VAL A 515 -35.98 -24.76 -11.00
N LEU A 516 -35.99 -24.74 -9.66
CA LEU A 516 -35.23 -23.77 -8.87
C LEU A 516 -33.73 -23.96 -9.00
N PHE A 517 -33.24 -25.21 -9.06
CA PHE A 517 -31.82 -25.49 -9.35
C PHE A 517 -31.42 -24.95 -10.72
N GLY A 518 -32.22 -25.20 -11.76
CA GLY A 518 -31.97 -24.64 -13.08
C GLY A 518 -31.99 -23.11 -13.10
N ALA A 519 -32.74 -22.45 -12.19
CA ALA A 519 -32.72 -21.00 -12.05
C ALA A 519 -31.40 -20.49 -11.44
N LEU A 520 -30.85 -21.19 -10.44
CA LEU A 520 -29.51 -20.88 -9.91
C LEU A 520 -28.43 -21.04 -10.97
N GLU A 521 -28.45 -22.13 -11.74
CA GLU A 521 -27.47 -22.36 -12.81
C GLU A 521 -27.51 -21.25 -13.88
N ARG A 522 -28.70 -20.78 -14.26
CA ARG A 522 -28.84 -19.66 -15.20
C ARG A 522 -28.36 -18.34 -14.62
N LEU A 523 -28.51 -18.11 -13.32
CA LEU A 523 -27.97 -16.93 -12.64
C LEU A 523 -26.44 -16.98 -12.52
N ASP A 524 -25.87 -18.17 -12.25
CA ASP A 524 -24.43 -18.38 -12.15
C ASP A 524 -23.73 -18.32 -13.52
N ALA A 525 -24.42 -18.71 -14.60
CA ALA A 525 -23.93 -18.58 -15.97
C ALA A 525 -23.82 -17.12 -16.46
N VAL A 526 -24.33 -16.14 -15.70
CA VAL A 526 -24.09 -14.73 -16.00
C VAL A 526 -22.69 -14.35 -15.50
N GLU A 527 -21.75 -14.22 -16.45
CA GLU A 527 -20.41 -13.71 -16.20
C GLU A 527 -20.47 -12.27 -15.68
N LEU A 528 -19.76 -11.99 -14.59
CA LEU A 528 -19.70 -10.67 -13.96
C LEU A 528 -18.24 -10.25 -13.79
N GLU A 529 -17.91 -9.03 -14.24
CA GLU A 529 -16.61 -8.43 -13.93
C GLU A 529 -16.56 -7.93 -12.47
N SER A 530 -15.35 -7.86 -11.92
CA SER A 530 -15.11 -7.46 -10.52
C SER A 530 -15.58 -6.02 -10.19
N LYS A 531 -15.72 -5.17 -11.20
CA LYS A 531 -16.16 -3.76 -11.09
C LYS A 531 -17.67 -3.54 -11.26
N TRP A 532 -18.47 -4.58 -11.57
CA TRP A 532 -19.92 -4.44 -11.79
C TRP A 532 -20.71 -4.64 -10.49
N ASP A 533 -20.57 -3.72 -9.56
CA ASP A 533 -21.20 -3.80 -8.23
C ASP A 533 -22.71 -3.95 -8.29
N MET A 534 -23.36 -3.22 -9.18
CA MET A 534 -24.80 -3.26 -9.36
C MET A 534 -25.28 -4.61 -9.87
N ALA A 535 -24.59 -5.20 -10.86
CA ALA A 535 -24.90 -6.53 -11.38
C ALA A 535 -24.68 -7.62 -10.32
N ARG A 536 -23.60 -7.55 -9.54
CA ARG A 536 -23.33 -8.49 -8.44
C ARG A 536 -24.40 -8.44 -7.35
N MET A 537 -24.81 -7.23 -6.95
CA MET A 537 -25.88 -7.03 -5.98
C MET A 537 -27.21 -7.58 -6.50
N ALA A 538 -27.57 -7.30 -7.75
CA ALA A 538 -28.77 -7.83 -8.38
C ALA A 538 -28.77 -9.37 -8.45
N ARG A 539 -27.63 -9.99 -8.81
CA ARG A 539 -27.48 -11.46 -8.84
C ARG A 539 -27.65 -12.04 -7.44
N LYS A 540 -26.99 -11.45 -6.43
CA LYS A 540 -27.06 -11.91 -5.04
C LYS A 540 -28.49 -11.85 -4.50
N GLU A 541 -29.23 -10.80 -4.83
CA GLU A 541 -30.65 -10.68 -4.45
C GLU A 541 -31.51 -11.76 -5.13
N ALA A 542 -31.33 -11.99 -6.43
CA ALA A 542 -32.04 -13.05 -7.16
C ALA A 542 -31.73 -14.45 -6.60
N VAL A 543 -30.46 -14.73 -6.31
CA VAL A 543 -30.01 -16.01 -5.70
C VAL A 543 -30.62 -16.22 -4.32
N ARG A 544 -30.64 -15.19 -3.46
CA ARG A 544 -31.29 -15.27 -2.14
C ARG A 544 -32.77 -15.59 -2.25
N GLU A 545 -33.47 -15.03 -3.22
CA GLU A 545 -34.89 -15.32 -3.42
C GLU A 545 -35.11 -16.78 -3.84
N VAL A 546 -34.27 -17.32 -4.72
CA VAL A 546 -34.33 -18.74 -5.10
C VAL A 546 -34.02 -19.65 -3.91
N GLN A 547 -33.01 -19.32 -3.11
CA GLN A 547 -32.64 -20.07 -1.90
C GLN A 547 -33.77 -20.05 -0.87
N ARG A 548 -34.40 -18.89 -0.63
CA ARG A 548 -35.59 -18.78 0.23
C ARG A 548 -36.70 -19.71 -0.21
N LEU A 549 -36.97 -19.78 -1.52
CA LEU A 549 -37.97 -20.70 -2.07
C LEU A 549 -37.56 -22.18 -1.91
N GLN A 550 -36.27 -22.51 -2.03
CA GLN A 550 -35.78 -23.88 -1.79
C GLN A 550 -35.94 -24.29 -0.31
N ASP A 551 -35.69 -23.36 0.62
CA ASP A 551 -35.86 -23.57 2.05
C ASP A 551 -37.34 -23.77 2.40
N ASP A 552 -38.24 -23.00 1.80
CA ASP A 552 -39.68 -23.14 1.98
C ASP A 552 -40.20 -24.51 1.49
N ILE A 553 -39.66 -25.01 0.38
CA ILE A 553 -40.06 -26.31 -0.22
C ILE A 553 -39.45 -27.50 0.51
N SER A 554 -38.24 -27.33 1.06
CA SER A 554 -37.56 -28.40 1.78
C SER A 554 -38.27 -28.60 3.12
N PRO A 555 -38.97 -29.73 3.32
CA PRO A 555 -39.59 -29.96 4.62
C PRO A 555 -38.48 -29.94 5.67
N ARG A 556 -38.73 -29.24 6.77
CA ARG A 556 -37.97 -29.36 8.03
C ARG A 556 -38.23 -30.74 8.66
N ALA A 557 -38.12 -31.79 7.85
CA ALA A 557 -38.23 -33.17 8.26
C ALA A 557 -36.99 -33.51 9.08
N ALA A 558 -37.17 -34.31 10.11
CA ALA A 558 -36.06 -34.91 10.83
C ALA A 558 -35.13 -35.55 9.80
N VAL A 559 -33.87 -35.11 9.80
CA VAL A 559 -32.78 -35.67 9.00
C VAL A 559 -32.92 -37.18 9.04
N SER A 560 -33.06 -37.81 7.87
CA SER A 560 -33.21 -39.26 7.84
C SER A 560 -32.01 -39.90 8.54
N ALA A 561 -32.18 -41.04 9.21
CA ALA A 561 -31.06 -41.68 9.92
C ALA A 561 -29.86 -41.96 8.99
N GLU A 562 -30.11 -42.12 7.69
CA GLU A 562 -29.08 -42.26 6.65
C GLU A 562 -28.38 -40.93 6.34
N GLU A 563 -29.14 -39.84 6.19
CA GLU A 563 -28.57 -38.49 6.00
C GLU A 563 -27.75 -38.06 7.22
N GLN A 564 -28.21 -38.38 8.44
CA GLN A 564 -27.47 -38.07 9.66
C GLN A 564 -26.15 -38.85 9.72
N ARG A 565 -26.16 -40.14 9.33
CA ARG A 565 -24.91 -40.92 9.23
C ARG A 565 -23.94 -40.33 8.22
N ALA A 566 -24.44 -39.86 7.08
CA ALA A 566 -23.59 -39.22 6.07
C ALA A 566 -23.02 -37.89 6.58
N LEU A 567 -23.82 -37.08 7.29
CA LEU A 567 -23.35 -35.88 7.99
C LEU A 567 -22.27 -36.20 9.03
N ASP A 568 -22.48 -37.23 9.85
CA ASP A 568 -21.51 -37.65 10.86
C ASP A 568 -20.20 -38.13 10.21
N LEU A 569 -20.26 -38.79 9.04
CA LEU A 569 -19.09 -39.18 8.26
C LEU A 569 -18.34 -37.96 7.69
N VAL A 570 -19.06 -36.99 7.12
CA VAL A 570 -18.46 -35.75 6.63
C VAL A 570 -17.76 -35.01 7.76
N GLU A 571 -18.43 -34.84 8.91
CA GLU A 571 -17.87 -34.12 10.06
C GLU A 571 -16.68 -34.88 10.66
N SER A 572 -16.73 -36.22 10.67
CA SER A 572 -15.60 -37.05 11.11
C SER A 572 -14.37 -36.86 10.22
N GLU A 573 -14.52 -36.81 8.90
CA GLU A 573 -13.39 -36.56 7.99
C GLU A 573 -12.87 -35.13 8.11
N ARG A 574 -13.78 -34.16 8.26
CA ARG A 574 -13.43 -32.75 8.49
C ARG A 574 -12.59 -32.57 9.75
N LEU A 575 -13.00 -33.16 10.87
CA LEU A 575 -12.24 -33.12 12.13
C LEU A 575 -10.86 -33.77 12.00
N LYS A 576 -10.74 -34.92 11.29
CA LYS A 576 -9.44 -35.56 11.05
C LYS A 576 -8.49 -34.63 10.29
N VAL A 577 -9.00 -33.90 9.29
CA VAL A 577 -8.22 -32.96 8.48
C VAL A 577 -7.74 -31.78 9.32
N GLN A 578 -8.60 -31.25 10.19
CA GLN A 578 -8.27 -30.10 11.05
C GLN A 578 -7.09 -30.41 11.99
N ASP A 579 -6.96 -31.66 12.43
CA ASP A 579 -5.88 -32.12 13.30
C ASP A 579 -4.55 -32.43 12.57
N LEU A 580 -4.51 -32.40 11.23
CA LEU A 580 -3.31 -32.80 10.46
C LEU A 580 -2.20 -31.75 10.44
N LEU A 581 -2.51 -30.46 10.65
CA LEU A 581 -1.51 -29.39 10.51
C LEU A 581 -0.67 -29.22 11.78
N PRO A 582 0.66 -29.47 11.72
CA PRO A 582 1.52 -29.20 12.85
C PRO A 582 1.64 -27.69 13.09
N PRO A 583 1.79 -27.25 14.36
CA PRO A 583 1.93 -25.83 14.71
C PRO A 583 3.23 -25.19 14.22
N THR A 584 4.16 -25.98 13.68
CA THR A 584 5.47 -25.54 13.17
C THR A 584 5.58 -25.85 11.69
N LYS A 585 6.34 -25.04 10.94
CA LYS A 585 6.57 -25.26 9.50
C LYS A 585 7.00 -26.71 9.22
N PRO A 586 6.23 -27.47 8.42
CA PRO A 586 6.53 -28.86 8.14
C PRO A 586 7.80 -28.98 7.29
N THR A 587 8.63 -29.95 7.64
CA THR A 587 9.79 -30.35 6.83
C THR A 587 9.32 -30.82 5.45
N ARG A 588 10.22 -30.83 4.46
CA ARG A 588 9.86 -31.28 3.09
C ARG A 588 9.28 -32.70 3.05
N LYS A 589 9.72 -33.60 3.93
CA LYS A 589 9.19 -34.96 4.03
C LYS A 589 7.79 -34.97 4.65
N GLU A 590 7.56 -34.18 5.68
CA GLU A 590 6.24 -34.02 6.29
C GLU A 590 5.26 -33.37 5.31
N ARG A 591 5.68 -32.38 4.52
CA ARG A 591 4.85 -31.79 3.46
C ARG A 591 4.35 -32.82 2.45
N ALA A 592 5.24 -33.65 1.92
CA ALA A 592 4.83 -34.70 0.99
C ALA A 592 3.81 -35.67 1.62
N HIS A 593 4.02 -36.03 2.89
CA HIS A 593 3.11 -36.91 3.61
C HIS A 593 1.75 -36.24 3.91
N LEU A 594 1.75 -34.97 4.34
CA LEU A 594 0.53 -34.20 4.60
C LEU A 594 -0.28 -33.97 3.33
N SER A 595 0.38 -33.68 2.21
CA SER A 595 -0.26 -33.56 0.89
C SER A 595 -0.97 -34.87 0.50
N GLU A 596 -0.32 -36.01 0.71
CA GLU A 596 -0.93 -37.32 0.48
C GLU A 596 -2.15 -37.58 1.39
N LEU A 597 -2.07 -37.22 2.67
CA LEU A 597 -3.20 -37.37 3.60
C LEU A 597 -4.38 -36.45 3.24
N LEU A 598 -4.12 -35.23 2.78
CA LEU A 598 -5.16 -34.29 2.32
C LEU A 598 -5.83 -34.81 1.04
N LEU A 599 -5.05 -35.37 0.10
CA LEU A 599 -5.61 -36.02 -1.09
C LEU A 599 -6.49 -37.22 -0.73
N GLN A 600 -6.04 -38.07 0.21
CA GLN A 600 -6.85 -39.18 0.71
C GLN A 600 -8.14 -38.69 1.39
N ALA A 601 -8.11 -37.55 2.09
CA ALA A 601 -9.30 -36.97 2.69
C ALA A 601 -10.30 -36.47 1.62
N LEU A 602 -9.81 -35.85 0.54
CA LEU A 602 -10.67 -35.48 -0.62
C LEU A 602 -11.32 -36.71 -1.24
N GLU A 603 -10.56 -37.78 -1.49
CA GLU A 603 -11.09 -39.04 -2.03
C GLU A 603 -12.15 -39.65 -1.10
N ARG A 604 -11.93 -39.62 0.22
CA ARG A 604 -12.92 -40.11 1.20
C ARG A 604 -14.18 -39.26 1.22
N LEU A 605 -14.07 -37.93 1.15
CA LEU A 605 -15.21 -37.02 1.09
C LEU A 605 -16.01 -37.22 -0.21
N ASP A 606 -15.33 -37.40 -1.35
CA ASP A 606 -15.96 -37.68 -2.63
C ASP A 606 -16.66 -39.04 -2.66
N GLY A 607 -16.12 -40.03 -1.94
CA GLY A 607 -16.72 -41.36 -1.78
C GLY A 607 -17.99 -41.41 -0.92
N ILE A 608 -18.38 -40.32 -0.25
CA ILE A 608 -19.63 -40.27 0.53
C ILE A 608 -20.81 -40.17 -0.44
N GLU A 609 -21.52 -41.29 -0.63
CA GLU A 609 -22.73 -41.35 -1.44
C GLU A 609 -23.83 -40.48 -0.82
N MET A 610 -24.35 -39.52 -1.59
CA MET A 610 -25.42 -38.62 -1.17
C MET A 610 -26.64 -38.74 -2.08
N GLN A 611 -27.80 -38.99 -1.48
CA GLN A 611 -29.03 -39.06 -2.25
C GLN A 611 -29.49 -37.68 -2.75
N PRO A 612 -30.27 -37.62 -3.85
CA PRO A 612 -31.03 -36.43 -4.24
C PRO A 612 -31.95 -36.00 -3.09
N GLY A 613 -31.67 -34.84 -2.48
CA GLY A 613 -32.47 -34.30 -1.36
C GLY A 613 -31.68 -34.00 -0.09
N TRP A 614 -30.47 -34.57 0.10
CA TRP A 614 -29.64 -34.31 1.29
C TRP A 614 -28.85 -33.00 1.17
N GLN A 615 -29.55 -31.87 1.09
CA GLN A 615 -28.91 -30.56 0.86
C GLN A 615 -27.95 -30.18 1.98
N THR A 616 -28.33 -30.44 3.23
CA THR A 616 -27.50 -30.17 4.41
C THR A 616 -26.19 -30.96 4.34
N CYS A 617 -26.27 -32.25 3.99
CA CYS A 617 -25.08 -33.10 3.81
C CYS A 617 -24.19 -32.62 2.66
N ARG A 618 -24.78 -32.24 1.51
CA ARG A 618 -24.04 -31.70 0.37
C ARG A 618 -23.33 -30.40 0.70
N GLN A 619 -23.99 -29.51 1.44
CA GLN A 619 -23.39 -28.26 1.88
C GLN A 619 -22.26 -28.52 2.86
N SER A 620 -22.46 -29.40 3.84
CA SER A 620 -21.41 -29.80 4.78
C SER A 620 -20.19 -30.40 4.05
N ARG A 621 -20.41 -31.29 3.07
CA ARG A 621 -19.32 -31.84 2.24
C ARG A 621 -18.58 -30.74 1.47
N ARG A 622 -19.29 -29.81 0.83
CA ARG A 622 -18.66 -28.69 0.10
C ARG A 622 -17.79 -27.85 1.02
N ASN A 623 -18.27 -27.55 2.23
CA ASN A 623 -17.51 -26.81 3.23
C ASN A 623 -16.24 -27.59 3.63
N ALA A 624 -16.36 -28.90 3.91
CA ALA A 624 -15.22 -29.75 4.25
C ALA A 624 -14.18 -29.83 3.11
N VAL A 625 -14.63 -29.96 1.86
CA VAL A 625 -13.74 -29.96 0.67
C VAL A 625 -13.02 -28.62 0.53
N ALA A 626 -13.73 -27.50 0.69
CA ALA A 626 -13.14 -26.18 0.64
C ALA A 626 -12.08 -25.98 1.74
N GLU A 627 -12.36 -26.45 2.97
CA GLU A 627 -11.37 -26.44 4.05
C GLU A 627 -10.12 -27.26 3.68
N VAL A 628 -10.26 -28.47 3.15
CA VAL A 628 -9.12 -29.30 2.70
C VAL A 628 -8.30 -28.61 1.61
N GLN A 629 -8.96 -27.96 0.64
CA GLN A 629 -8.28 -27.23 -0.45
C GLN A 629 -7.47 -26.06 0.09
N VAL A 630 -8.02 -25.27 1.02
CA VAL A 630 -7.30 -24.18 1.68
C VAL A 630 -6.06 -24.71 2.42
N LEU A 631 -6.16 -25.88 3.07
CA LEU A 631 -5.00 -26.48 3.71
C LEU A 631 -3.94 -26.97 2.71
N GLN A 632 -4.34 -27.45 1.53
CA GLN A 632 -3.41 -27.80 0.46
C GLN A 632 -2.67 -26.56 -0.05
N GLU A 633 -3.38 -25.46 -0.32
CA GLU A 633 -2.78 -24.18 -0.74
C GLU A 633 -1.79 -23.67 0.31
N THR A 634 -2.18 -23.71 1.59
CA THR A 634 -1.31 -23.31 2.71
C THR A 634 -0.04 -24.19 2.78
N LEU A 635 -0.17 -25.48 2.48
CA LEU A 635 0.96 -26.41 2.50
C LEU A 635 1.93 -26.19 1.32
N ASP A 636 1.41 -25.77 0.18
CA ASP A 636 2.17 -25.45 -1.04
C ASP A 636 2.94 -24.11 -0.92
N GLU A 637 2.46 -23.18 -0.10
CA GLU A 637 3.15 -21.91 0.20
C GLU A 637 4.38 -22.06 1.11
N TYR A 638 4.45 -23.14 1.92
CA TYR A 638 5.62 -23.48 2.75
C TYR A 638 6.70 -24.20 1.95
#